data_AF-A0A6I8VD57-F1
#
_entry.id   AF-A0A6I8VD57-F1
#
_cell.length_a   1.000
_cell.length_b   1.000
_cell.length_c   1.000
_cell.angle_alpha   90.00
_cell.angle_beta   90.00
_cell.angle_gamma   90.00
#
_symmetry.space_group_name_H-M   'P 1'
#
loop_
_entity.id
_entity.type
_entity.pdbx_description
1 polymer ?
#
loop_
_entity_poly.entity_id
_entity_poly.type
_entity_poly.pdbx_seq_one_letter_code
_entity_poly.pdbx_strand_id
1 'polypeptide(L)'
;MGSKRTENEDNRLDTFRRVCDEIAAESSYLKKVDKLQNFFEKGTSGSGFEGDTLLWVQFLIPVANQRVYNLQNKALIKLFSRIFNANQQQMHLDLEQDGDVSETLRKHFADSSKLKPQKQSKLYLHEVEKLLTQLEERTKEDEQTELLQELCKKATDLDLRTFIRLVKQDLRINARARHILDAFGPDAYPAYQSSRDLSAIVEQFSGKGNKTSTLGEVKKTKKVGLSGGGIQVMTPISPMLANACKSVEEAFKKSPSGLYGEVKYDGERVQIHKQGTEFKFFSRNLKPVMDHKIKALKDHIPRAFPGAGDMILDSEIILVDTESGAMLPFGTLGAHKKQTFANASVCLFVFDCILYDGEDLTQLEFHKRRKILEENINPLKSYVQLSESQFLKTKNELAMMTAKVLHANLEGVVLKSPNGIYQPGKRNWLKVKKDYLFEGKMADTADLVVLGAWYGSGKKGGVLSIFLMGCYDARDRLWKTVTKVHSGLDDATNEEIHGSLMKLTERADANKTPNWLLCKKSLVPDVLAKDPASMPVWEITGAEFTKSEAHTAAGISIRFPRITRLRSDKTAKEANDLAHLENLYDASKKNVNVDLLLANCDEDALNGKPNPEKTPQKVTPAINTRSNSNKKLKRSPIESDDDDKAGPPPTPSKGKIPKKETSPSQKGLKDYFKPSKSEIKTEVKLEEKVTESISVESQLFAGLVAQFDLDQDLVKFRDEFVRHGGSLTTDTKKADLVFYDADRAVDLEKLRSLYRRSCRHLNVRWLHSSIENQSRQPYPLYAVLLKC
;
A
#
# COMPACT_ATOMS: atom_id res chain seq x y z
N MET A 1 22.48 13.03 45.69
CA MET A 1 21.21 12.40 46.09
C MET A 1 20.43 11.71 44.97
N GLY A 2 20.83 11.80 43.68
CA GLY A 2 20.02 11.28 42.56
C GLY A 2 19.71 9.76 42.56
N SER A 3 20.71 8.90 42.80
CA SER A 3 20.60 7.42 42.65
C SER A 3 19.38 6.80 43.33
N LYS A 4 19.00 7.30 44.52
CA LYS A 4 17.87 6.76 45.32
C LYS A 4 16.48 6.93 44.67
N ARG A 5 16.33 7.66 43.56
CA ARG A 5 15.06 7.69 42.80
C ARG A 5 15.02 6.71 41.63
N THR A 6 16.17 6.25 41.13
CA THR A 6 16.27 5.38 39.95
C THR A 6 16.40 3.90 40.31
N GLU A 7 16.80 3.60 41.54
CA GLU A 7 17.03 2.26 42.08
C GLU A 7 15.95 1.90 43.13
N ASN A 8 14.75 1.52 42.66
CA ASN A 8 13.64 1.03 43.49
C ASN A 8 12.90 -0.13 42.80
N GLU A 9 12.05 -0.87 43.53
CA GLU A 9 11.39 -2.07 43.02
C GLU A 9 10.46 -1.81 41.82
N ASP A 10 9.85 -0.63 41.73
CA ASP A 10 9.02 -0.21 40.58
C ASP A 10 9.86 0.05 39.32
N ASN A 11 11.13 0.41 39.47
CA ASN A 11 12.07 0.64 38.37
C ASN A 11 12.88 -0.60 37.97
N ARG A 12 12.59 -1.79 38.49
CA ARG A 12 13.26 -3.05 38.10
C ARG A 12 12.66 -3.67 36.84
N LEU A 13 13.51 -4.28 36.01
CA LEU A 13 13.10 -4.89 34.73
C LEU A 13 12.21 -6.13 34.91
N ASP A 14 12.34 -6.88 36.01
CA ASP A 14 11.44 -7.99 36.33
C ASP A 14 10.06 -7.52 36.79
N THR A 15 9.96 -6.41 37.53
CA THR A 15 8.68 -5.72 37.80
C THR A 15 8.02 -5.27 36.49
N PHE A 16 8.77 -4.62 35.59
CA PHE A 16 8.27 -4.21 34.29
C PHE A 16 7.79 -5.40 33.43
N ARG A 17 8.57 -6.48 33.39
CA ARG A 17 8.19 -7.72 32.71
C ARG A 17 6.91 -8.32 33.31
N ARG A 18 6.80 -8.41 34.64
CA ARG A 18 5.61 -8.95 35.33
C ARG A 18 4.35 -8.17 34.92
N VAL A 19 4.40 -6.83 34.99
CA VAL A 19 3.26 -5.98 34.60
C VAL A 19 2.94 -6.16 33.11
N CYS A 20 3.95 -6.27 32.23
CA CYS A 20 3.73 -6.58 30.81
C CYS A 20 3.06 -7.95 30.60
N ASP A 21 3.54 -9.01 31.26
CA ASP A 21 2.99 -10.36 31.12
C ASP A 21 1.55 -10.44 31.70
N GLU A 22 1.25 -9.72 32.78
CA GLU A 22 -0.13 -9.55 33.31
C GLU A 22 -1.06 -8.81 32.32
N ILE A 23 -0.57 -7.74 31.69
CA ILE A 23 -1.32 -7.03 30.65
C ILE A 23 -1.50 -7.93 29.43
N ALA A 24 -0.51 -8.75 29.06
CA ALA A 24 -0.58 -9.67 27.93
C ALA A 24 -1.65 -10.76 28.12
N ALA A 25 -1.76 -11.30 29.34
CA ALA A 25 -2.70 -12.35 29.71
C ALA A 25 -4.17 -11.88 29.75
N GLU A 26 -4.41 -10.61 30.10
CA GLU A 26 -5.77 -10.03 30.09
C GLU A 26 -6.29 -9.87 28.65
N SER A 27 -7.56 -10.18 28.41
CA SER A 27 -8.22 -10.07 27.10
C SER A 27 -9.05 -8.79 26.96
N SER A 28 -9.64 -8.29 28.04
CA SER A 28 -10.44 -7.07 28.06
C SER A 28 -9.56 -5.81 28.07
N TYR A 29 -9.73 -4.95 27.07
CA TYR A 29 -9.03 -3.67 27.00
C TYR A 29 -9.27 -2.78 28.21
N LEU A 30 -10.48 -2.80 28.81
CA LEU A 30 -10.79 -2.03 30.01
C LEU A 30 -9.97 -2.54 31.21
N LYS A 31 -9.96 -3.85 31.43
CA LYS A 31 -9.18 -4.46 32.52
C LYS A 31 -7.66 -4.24 32.39
N LYS A 32 -7.14 -4.08 31.16
CA LYS A 32 -5.74 -3.65 30.94
C LYS A 32 -5.50 -2.23 31.45
N VAL A 33 -6.44 -1.30 31.21
CA VAL A 33 -6.42 0.07 31.76
C VAL A 33 -6.51 0.00 33.28
N ASP A 34 -7.46 -0.75 33.83
CA ASP A 34 -7.66 -0.91 35.28
C ASP A 34 -6.39 -1.44 35.98
N LYS A 35 -5.71 -2.43 35.38
CA LYS A 35 -4.42 -2.96 35.86
C LYS A 35 -3.33 -1.90 35.88
N LEU A 36 -3.16 -1.17 34.77
CA LEU A 36 -2.15 -0.11 34.65
C LEU A 36 -2.42 1.05 35.62
N GLN A 37 -3.67 1.48 35.75
CA GLN A 37 -4.06 2.52 36.71
C GLN A 37 -3.79 2.06 38.15
N ASN A 38 -4.18 0.84 38.52
CA ASN A 38 -3.88 0.30 39.86
C ASN A 38 -2.37 0.26 40.13
N PHE A 39 -1.55 -0.10 39.13
CA PHE A 39 -0.10 -0.11 39.27
C PHE A 39 0.48 1.31 39.43
N PHE A 40 0.11 2.27 38.60
CA PHE A 40 0.57 3.67 38.72
C PHE A 40 -0.01 4.41 39.95
N GLU A 41 -1.13 3.96 40.53
CA GLU A 41 -1.64 4.49 41.80
C GLU A 41 -0.91 3.91 43.02
N LYS A 42 -0.61 2.60 43.03
CA LYS A 42 -0.21 1.85 44.24
C LYS A 42 1.25 1.34 44.26
N GLY A 43 1.91 1.22 43.11
CA GLY A 43 3.24 0.62 42.99
C GLY A 43 3.29 -0.85 43.40
N THR A 44 4.51 -1.40 43.46
CA THR A 44 4.79 -2.77 43.92
C THR A 44 4.67 -2.91 45.44
N SER A 45 4.87 -1.81 46.18
CA SER A 45 4.74 -1.73 47.64
C SER A 45 3.29 -1.70 48.14
N GLY A 46 2.35 -1.28 47.29
CA GLY A 46 0.96 -0.99 47.68
C GLY A 46 0.74 0.39 48.32
N SER A 47 1.81 1.08 48.75
CA SER A 47 1.75 2.41 49.40
C SER A 47 1.77 3.58 48.41
N GLY A 48 2.05 3.31 47.14
CA GLY A 48 2.16 4.31 46.07
C GLY A 48 3.22 3.91 45.06
N PHE A 49 3.02 4.27 43.79
CA PHE A 49 4.06 4.13 42.76
C PHE A 49 5.23 5.08 43.03
N GLU A 50 6.44 4.54 43.05
CA GLU A 50 7.70 5.27 43.26
C GLU A 50 8.62 5.25 42.03
N GLY A 51 8.22 4.57 40.95
CA GLY A 51 8.99 4.46 39.72
C GLY A 51 9.02 5.75 38.87
N ASP A 52 9.78 5.70 37.77
CA ASP A 52 9.79 6.76 36.76
C ASP A 52 8.63 6.56 35.77
N THR A 53 7.55 7.33 35.95
CA THR A 53 6.34 7.24 35.13
C THR A 53 6.61 7.52 33.64
N LEU A 54 7.52 8.45 33.32
CA LEU A 54 7.82 8.80 31.93
C LEU A 54 8.54 7.65 31.25
N LEU A 55 9.56 7.10 31.90
CA LEU A 55 10.31 5.96 31.40
C LEU A 55 9.43 4.71 31.23
N TRP A 56 8.54 4.46 32.20
CA TRP A 56 7.54 3.40 32.09
C TRP A 56 6.60 3.57 30.88
N VAL A 57 6.08 4.78 30.65
CA VAL A 57 5.18 5.06 29.53
C VAL A 57 5.91 5.00 28.19
N GLN A 58 7.17 5.48 28.11
CA GLN A 58 8.02 5.31 26.94
C GLN A 58 8.28 3.83 26.63
N PHE A 59 8.58 3.01 27.64
CA PHE A 59 8.81 1.58 27.46
C PHE A 59 7.54 0.82 27.07
N LEU A 60 6.37 1.16 27.63
CA LEU A 60 5.07 0.60 27.26
C LEU A 60 4.59 1.06 25.87
N ILE A 61 5.12 2.16 25.33
CA ILE A 61 4.82 2.71 24.00
C ILE A 61 6.13 2.88 23.20
N PRO A 62 6.92 1.81 22.94
CA PRO A 62 8.30 1.93 22.46
C PRO A 62 8.42 2.49 21.04
N VAL A 63 7.30 2.50 20.28
CA VAL A 63 7.18 3.14 18.96
C VAL A 63 7.18 4.67 19.06
N ALA A 64 6.81 5.26 20.20
CA ALA A 64 6.72 6.71 20.38
C ALA A 64 8.10 7.40 20.29
N ASN A 65 9.14 6.78 20.85
CA ASN A 65 10.52 7.27 20.80
C ASN A 65 11.14 7.19 19.38
N GLN A 66 10.41 6.68 18.39
CA GLN A 66 10.75 6.55 16.94
C GLN A 66 12.05 5.79 16.56
N ARG A 67 12.81 5.31 17.55
CA ARG A 67 14.17 4.74 17.44
C ARG A 67 14.42 3.77 16.28
N VAL A 68 15.67 3.71 15.79
CA VAL A 68 16.05 2.85 14.65
C VAL A 68 17.36 2.07 14.88
N TYR A 69 17.27 0.94 15.57
CA TYR A 69 18.41 0.04 15.86
C TYR A 69 18.93 -0.76 14.65
N ASN A 70 18.28 -0.68 13.47
CA ASN A 70 18.56 -1.47 12.25
C ASN A 70 18.50 -3.02 12.39
N LEU A 71 18.25 -3.57 13.58
CA LEU A 71 18.22 -5.00 13.87
C LEU A 71 16.89 -5.68 13.48
N GLN A 72 16.88 -6.34 12.32
CA GLN A 72 15.80 -7.26 11.92
C GLN A 72 16.09 -8.70 12.33
N ASN A 73 15.07 -9.57 12.29
CA ASN A 73 15.15 -10.93 12.84
C ASN A 73 16.36 -11.72 12.30
N LYS A 74 16.67 -11.62 10.99
CA LYS A 74 17.85 -12.28 10.41
C LYS A 74 19.19 -11.75 10.92
N ALA A 75 19.28 -10.45 11.24
CA ALA A 75 20.46 -9.87 11.88
C ALA A 75 20.57 -10.33 13.34
N LEU A 76 19.49 -10.24 14.12
CA LEU A 76 19.44 -10.71 15.51
C LEU A 76 19.89 -12.17 15.64
N ILE A 77 19.32 -13.09 14.85
CA ILE A 77 19.71 -14.51 14.85
C ILE A 77 21.21 -14.68 14.48
N LYS A 78 21.75 -13.88 13.54
CA LYS A 78 23.17 -13.91 13.15
C LYS A 78 24.12 -13.35 14.23
N LEU A 79 23.72 -12.32 14.99
CA LEU A 79 24.57 -11.80 16.08
C LEU A 79 24.53 -12.76 17.27
N PHE A 80 23.35 -13.25 17.66
CA PHE A 80 23.22 -14.12 18.82
C PHE A 80 23.73 -15.55 18.60
N SER A 81 23.75 -16.07 17.37
CA SER A 81 24.45 -17.33 17.08
C SER A 81 25.95 -17.24 17.42
N ARG A 82 26.60 -16.11 17.12
CA ARG A 82 27.99 -15.82 17.53
C ARG A 82 28.13 -15.70 19.05
N ILE A 83 27.20 -15.02 19.72
CA ILE A 83 27.24 -14.80 21.19
C ILE A 83 27.09 -16.13 21.93
N PHE A 84 26.08 -16.94 21.61
CA PHE A 84 25.76 -18.19 22.30
C PHE A 84 26.55 -19.41 21.81
N ASN A 85 27.22 -19.30 20.65
CA ASN A 85 27.82 -20.42 19.90
C ASN A 85 26.77 -21.47 19.48
N ALA A 86 25.63 -20.98 18.97
CA ALA A 86 24.48 -21.80 18.57
C ALA A 86 24.39 -21.95 17.04
N ASN A 87 23.75 -23.02 16.55
CA ASN A 87 23.58 -23.24 15.12
C ASN A 87 22.56 -22.25 14.53
N GLN A 88 23.03 -21.33 13.69
CA GLN A 88 22.20 -20.28 13.09
C GLN A 88 21.04 -20.84 12.24
N GLN A 89 21.19 -22.01 11.60
CA GLN A 89 20.11 -22.64 10.84
C GLN A 89 19.00 -23.14 11.77
N GLN A 90 19.36 -23.81 12.87
CA GLN A 90 18.38 -24.25 13.87
C GLN A 90 17.63 -23.05 14.47
N MET A 91 18.35 -21.97 14.81
CA MET A 91 17.74 -20.73 15.30
C MET A 91 16.76 -20.06 14.29
N HIS A 92 16.88 -20.35 12.98
CA HIS A 92 15.89 -19.94 11.99
C HIS A 92 14.66 -20.86 11.96
N LEU A 93 14.85 -22.19 12.08
CA LEU A 93 13.74 -23.16 12.21
C LEU A 93 12.90 -22.87 13.46
N ASP A 94 13.56 -22.61 14.60
CA ASP A 94 12.89 -22.31 15.86
C ASP A 94 12.11 -20.98 15.80
N LEU A 95 12.62 -19.99 15.04
CA LEU A 95 11.92 -18.73 14.78
C LEU A 95 10.68 -18.90 13.91
N GLU A 96 10.69 -19.83 12.95
CA GLU A 96 9.53 -20.17 12.13
C GLU A 96 8.41 -20.79 12.98
N GLN A 97 8.77 -21.62 13.97
CA GLN A 97 7.84 -22.21 14.93
C GLN A 97 7.35 -21.20 15.98
N ASP A 98 8.25 -20.41 16.58
CA ASP A 98 7.89 -19.46 17.64
C ASP A 98 7.14 -18.21 17.11
N GLY A 99 7.44 -17.79 15.88
CA GLY A 99 6.96 -16.52 15.34
C GLY A 99 7.46 -15.26 16.09
N ASP A 100 8.27 -15.42 17.14
CA ASP A 100 8.78 -14.37 18.01
C ASP A 100 10.27 -14.56 18.33
N VAL A 101 11.11 -13.77 17.65
CA VAL A 101 12.57 -13.76 17.83
C VAL A 101 12.99 -13.49 19.28
N SER A 102 12.18 -12.81 20.09
CA SER A 102 12.50 -12.61 21.51
C SER A 102 12.38 -13.88 22.35
N GLU A 103 11.46 -14.79 21.98
CA GLU A 103 11.25 -16.06 22.67
C GLU A 103 12.25 -17.12 22.16
N THR A 104 12.53 -17.15 20.85
CA THR A 104 13.59 -18.00 20.28
C THR A 104 14.96 -17.67 20.89
N LEU A 105 15.31 -16.38 21.01
CA LEU A 105 16.56 -15.96 21.64
C LEU A 105 16.60 -16.27 23.14
N ARG A 106 15.45 -16.24 23.84
CA ARG A 106 15.36 -16.64 25.25
C ARG A 106 15.79 -18.11 25.43
N LYS A 107 15.23 -19.02 24.63
CA LYS A 107 15.53 -20.46 24.68
C LYS A 107 17.01 -20.72 24.45
N HIS A 108 17.55 -20.23 23.33
CA HIS A 108 18.97 -20.40 22.99
C HIS A 108 19.93 -19.77 24.03
N PHE A 109 19.52 -18.71 24.72
CA PHE A 109 20.30 -18.13 25.82
C PHE A 109 20.26 -19.00 27.09
N ALA A 110 19.10 -19.58 27.44
CA ALA A 110 18.98 -20.50 28.57
C ALA A 110 19.89 -21.75 28.39
N ASP A 111 19.87 -22.33 27.19
CA ASP A 111 20.62 -23.53 26.86
C ASP A 111 22.12 -23.24 26.64
N SER A 112 22.49 -22.03 26.18
CA SER A 112 23.86 -21.61 25.85
C SER A 112 24.92 -22.09 26.84
N SER A 113 25.91 -22.85 26.36
CA SER A 113 27.06 -23.30 27.16
C SER A 113 28.13 -22.22 27.33
N LYS A 114 28.30 -21.35 26.31
CA LYS A 114 29.33 -20.31 26.24
C LYS A 114 29.06 -19.11 27.16
N LEU A 115 27.79 -18.76 27.37
CA LEU A 115 27.39 -17.63 28.21
C LEU A 115 26.07 -17.97 28.91
N LYS A 116 26.14 -18.27 30.22
CA LYS A 116 24.96 -18.63 31.01
C LYS A 116 24.20 -17.38 31.50
N PRO A 117 22.85 -17.40 31.51
CA PRO A 117 22.05 -16.33 32.09
C PRO A 117 22.27 -16.17 33.59
N GLN A 118 22.00 -14.98 34.10
CA GLN A 118 21.93 -14.75 35.54
C GLN A 118 20.73 -15.49 36.17
N LYS A 119 20.85 -15.83 37.46
CA LYS A 119 19.78 -16.52 38.22
C LYS A 119 18.63 -15.60 38.66
N GLN A 120 18.85 -14.27 38.66
CA GLN A 120 17.92 -13.25 39.14
C GLN A 120 18.11 -11.97 38.32
N SER A 121 17.03 -11.24 38.06
CA SER A 121 17.10 -9.96 37.36
C SER A 121 17.61 -8.85 38.29
N LYS A 122 18.67 -8.17 37.87
CA LYS A 122 19.29 -7.04 38.60
C LYS A 122 19.30 -5.75 37.78
N LEU A 123 18.68 -5.76 36.60
CA LEU A 123 18.66 -4.62 35.69
C LEU A 123 17.52 -3.65 36.06
N TYR A 124 17.84 -2.37 36.10
CA TYR A 124 16.84 -1.30 36.24
C TYR A 124 16.48 -0.69 34.87
N LEU A 125 15.28 -0.11 34.74
CA LEU A 125 14.80 0.47 33.49
C LEU A 125 15.75 1.55 32.94
N HIS A 126 16.39 2.33 33.81
CA HIS A 126 17.33 3.37 33.42
C HIS A 126 18.65 2.80 32.83
N GLU A 127 19.09 1.61 33.26
CA GLU A 127 20.20 0.90 32.61
C GLU A 127 19.80 0.36 31.24
N VAL A 128 18.58 -0.19 31.14
CA VAL A 128 18.03 -0.69 29.86
C VAL A 128 17.92 0.45 28.85
N GLU A 129 17.44 1.63 29.27
CA GLU A 129 17.33 2.82 28.42
C GLU A 129 18.68 3.32 27.93
N LYS A 130 19.70 3.30 28.80
CA LYS A 130 21.08 3.57 28.41
C LYS A 130 21.58 2.57 27.37
N LEU A 131 21.34 1.27 27.56
CA LEU A 131 21.72 0.23 26.60
C LEU A 131 20.98 0.35 25.27
N LEU A 132 19.69 0.72 25.27
CA LEU A 132 18.92 0.99 24.05
C LEU A 132 19.47 2.22 23.30
N THR A 133 19.79 3.30 24.02
CA THR A 133 20.41 4.50 23.44
C THR A 133 21.77 4.19 22.82
N GLN A 134 22.63 3.44 23.53
CA GLN A 134 23.92 2.98 23.00
C GLN A 134 23.75 2.06 21.78
N LEU A 135 22.72 1.21 21.75
CA LEU A 135 22.44 0.32 20.62
C LEU A 135 21.92 1.06 19.38
N GLU A 136 21.23 2.19 19.56
CA GLU A 136 20.81 3.08 18.48
C GLU A 136 22.00 3.81 17.82
N GLU A 137 23.04 4.14 18.59
CA GLU A 137 24.29 4.71 18.06
C GLU A 137 25.14 3.71 17.25
N ARG A 138 25.02 2.39 17.50
CA ARG A 138 25.88 1.37 16.85
C ARG A 138 25.28 0.87 15.54
N THR A 139 26.07 0.98 14.47
CA THR A 139 25.67 0.58 13.11
C THR A 139 26.46 -0.60 12.54
N LYS A 140 27.60 -0.97 13.15
CA LYS A 140 28.40 -2.14 12.73
C LYS A 140 27.96 -3.40 13.49
N GLU A 141 27.99 -4.56 12.82
CA GLU A 141 27.60 -5.83 13.45
C GLU A 141 28.41 -6.17 14.71
N ASP A 142 29.71 -5.89 14.70
CA ASP A 142 30.61 -6.31 15.78
C ASP A 142 30.40 -5.45 17.04
N GLU A 143 30.30 -4.13 16.89
CA GLU A 143 29.94 -3.19 17.96
C GLU A 143 28.56 -3.51 18.58
N GLN A 144 27.59 -3.91 17.74
CA GLN A 144 26.28 -4.38 18.20
C GLN A 144 26.39 -5.74 18.92
N THR A 145 27.25 -6.65 18.44
CA THR A 145 27.49 -7.96 19.06
C THR A 145 28.11 -7.81 20.45
N GLU A 146 29.09 -6.94 20.61
CA GLU A 146 29.74 -6.62 21.89
C GLU A 146 28.73 -6.10 22.91
N LEU A 147 27.94 -5.06 22.56
CA LEU A 147 26.96 -4.46 23.46
C LEU A 147 25.84 -5.44 23.86
N LEU A 148 25.36 -6.27 22.92
CA LEU A 148 24.38 -7.32 23.21
C LEU A 148 24.98 -8.45 24.08
N GLN A 149 26.28 -8.75 23.93
CA GLN A 149 26.98 -9.68 24.82
C GLN A 149 27.17 -9.09 26.23
N GLU A 150 27.39 -7.77 26.37
CA GLU A 150 27.44 -7.10 27.69
C GLU A 150 26.11 -7.14 28.42
N LEU A 151 24.99 -6.93 27.71
CA LEU A 151 23.65 -7.17 28.25
C LEU A 151 23.51 -8.62 28.75
N CYS A 152 23.83 -9.61 27.92
CA CYS A 152 23.72 -11.03 28.31
C CYS A 152 24.60 -11.41 29.51
N LYS A 153 25.75 -10.76 29.75
CA LYS A 153 26.54 -10.99 30.99
C LYS A 153 25.77 -10.61 32.26
N LYS A 154 24.81 -9.67 32.18
CA LYS A 154 24.03 -9.14 33.32
C LYS A 154 22.58 -9.63 33.40
N ALA A 155 22.04 -10.17 32.31
CA ALA A 155 20.62 -10.47 32.14
C ALA A 155 20.25 -11.91 32.54
N THR A 156 19.02 -12.12 33.00
CA THR A 156 18.33 -13.42 32.89
C THR A 156 17.90 -13.65 31.42
N ASP A 157 17.46 -14.86 31.09
CA ASP A 157 16.87 -15.16 29.78
C ASP A 157 15.61 -14.32 29.52
N LEU A 158 14.76 -14.19 30.53
CA LEU A 158 13.53 -13.40 30.50
C LEU A 158 13.79 -11.88 30.39
N ASP A 159 14.92 -11.38 30.92
CA ASP A 159 15.34 -9.99 30.72
C ASP A 159 15.77 -9.75 29.26
N LEU A 160 16.52 -10.68 28.66
CA LEU A 160 16.87 -10.61 27.23
C LEU A 160 15.60 -10.61 26.37
N ARG A 161 14.60 -11.46 26.67
CA ARG A 161 13.31 -11.45 25.97
C ARG A 161 12.68 -10.06 25.99
N THR A 162 12.59 -9.43 27.16
CA THR A 162 12.00 -8.08 27.32
C THR A 162 12.81 -7.03 26.56
N PHE A 163 14.16 -7.08 26.62
CA PHE A 163 15.02 -6.17 25.88
C PHE A 163 14.83 -6.30 24.36
N ILE A 164 14.81 -7.53 23.82
CA ILE A 164 14.60 -7.75 22.38
C ILE A 164 13.20 -7.29 21.94
N ARG A 165 12.17 -7.38 22.81
CA ARG A 165 10.84 -6.81 22.53
C ARG A 165 10.84 -5.29 22.46
N LEU A 166 11.62 -4.60 23.30
CA LEU A 166 11.84 -3.15 23.21
C LEU A 166 12.60 -2.77 21.92
N VAL A 167 13.65 -3.54 21.56
CA VAL A 167 14.39 -3.36 20.28
C VAL A 167 13.49 -3.60 19.06
N LYS A 168 12.60 -4.59 19.11
CA LYS A 168 11.58 -4.86 18.08
C LYS A 168 10.40 -3.88 18.09
N GLN A 169 10.31 -3.02 19.10
CA GLN A 169 9.18 -2.10 19.36
C GLN A 169 7.81 -2.80 19.46
N ASP A 170 7.79 -4.06 19.90
CA ASP A 170 6.57 -4.85 20.11
C ASP A 170 6.69 -5.72 21.38
N LEU A 171 6.06 -5.27 22.46
CA LEU A 171 6.01 -5.97 23.75
C LEU A 171 5.10 -7.21 23.75
N ARG A 172 4.35 -7.49 22.68
CA ARG A 172 3.32 -8.55 22.59
C ARG A 172 2.12 -8.42 23.55
N ILE A 173 2.05 -7.39 24.38
CA ILE A 173 1.02 -7.19 25.44
C ILE A 173 -0.42 -6.96 24.94
N ASN A 174 -0.64 -6.89 23.62
CA ASN A 174 -1.92 -6.56 22.99
C ASN A 174 -2.53 -5.23 23.52
N ALA A 175 -1.69 -4.28 23.92
CA ALA A 175 -2.06 -2.92 24.29
C ALA A 175 -1.28 -1.93 23.41
N ARG A 176 -1.98 -0.93 22.89
CA ARG A 176 -1.42 0.23 22.18
C ARG A 176 -1.54 1.49 23.03
N ALA A 177 -0.80 2.54 22.67
CA ALA A 177 -0.76 3.87 23.30
C ALA A 177 -2.07 4.33 23.98
N ARG A 178 -3.23 4.17 23.33
CA ARG A 178 -4.53 4.44 23.94
C ARG A 178 -4.71 3.81 25.32
N HIS A 179 -4.69 2.49 25.42
CA HIS A 179 -4.92 1.77 26.68
C HIS A 179 -3.78 1.96 27.71
N ILE A 180 -2.63 2.51 27.29
CA ILE A 180 -1.55 2.90 28.19
C ILE A 180 -1.83 4.30 28.78
N LEU A 181 -2.33 5.23 27.95
CA LEU A 181 -2.58 6.62 28.35
C LEU A 181 -3.96 6.83 28.98
N ASP A 182 -4.98 6.07 28.56
CA ASP A 182 -6.32 6.04 29.18
C ASP A 182 -6.22 5.68 30.70
N ALA A 183 -5.11 5.06 31.15
CA ALA A 183 -4.81 4.76 32.57
C ALA A 183 -4.45 6.00 33.41
N PHE A 184 -4.14 7.13 32.78
CA PHE A 184 -4.01 8.45 33.44
C PHE A 184 -5.27 9.32 33.26
N GLY A 185 -6.35 8.76 32.70
CA GLY A 185 -7.63 9.43 32.50
C GLY A 185 -8.05 9.55 31.02
N PRO A 186 -9.34 9.83 30.77
CA PRO A 186 -9.93 9.75 29.43
C PRO A 186 -9.38 10.77 28.43
N ASP A 187 -8.82 11.88 28.90
CA ASP A 187 -8.31 12.98 28.07
C ASP A 187 -6.82 12.87 27.73
N ALA A 188 -6.07 12.00 28.42
CA ALA A 188 -4.63 11.83 28.22
C ALA A 188 -4.30 11.28 26.82
N TYR A 189 -5.03 10.26 26.33
CA TYR A 189 -4.85 9.80 24.95
C TYR A 189 -5.29 10.84 23.91
N PRO A 190 -6.49 11.47 23.97
CA PRO A 190 -6.85 12.59 23.10
C PRO A 190 -5.81 13.71 23.04
N ALA A 191 -5.28 14.16 24.18
CA ALA A 191 -4.23 15.17 24.22
C ALA A 191 -2.94 14.68 23.53
N TYR A 192 -2.51 13.43 23.77
CA TYR A 192 -1.40 12.81 23.04
C TYR A 192 -1.69 12.68 21.53
N GLN A 193 -2.94 12.51 21.09
CA GLN A 193 -3.25 12.52 19.66
C GLN A 193 -2.99 13.88 19.01
N SER A 194 -3.13 14.98 19.77
CA SER A 194 -2.88 16.36 19.33
C SER A 194 -1.41 16.79 19.46
N SER A 195 -0.73 16.46 20.58
CA SER A 195 0.65 16.92 20.86
C SER A 195 1.74 15.90 20.58
N ARG A 196 1.45 14.59 20.59
CA ARG A 196 2.42 13.49 20.46
C ARG A 196 3.64 13.51 21.39
N ASP A 197 3.67 14.39 22.37
CA ASP A 197 4.69 14.46 23.42
C ASP A 197 4.25 13.58 24.60
N LEU A 198 5.06 12.57 24.97
CA LEU A 198 4.80 11.76 26.15
C LEU A 198 5.21 12.44 27.46
N SER A 199 6.19 13.35 27.42
CA SER A 199 6.67 14.08 28.60
C SER A 199 5.59 15.03 29.11
N ALA A 200 5.07 15.91 28.24
CA ALA A 200 4.00 16.83 28.61
C ALA A 200 2.72 16.10 29.07
N ILE A 201 2.42 14.92 28.52
CA ILE A 201 1.24 14.12 28.90
C ILE A 201 1.44 13.45 30.27
N VAL A 202 2.62 12.92 30.56
CA VAL A 202 2.93 12.37 31.91
C VAL A 202 2.94 13.49 32.95
N GLU A 203 3.54 14.64 32.65
CA GLU A 203 3.54 15.82 33.54
C GLU A 203 2.12 16.32 33.82
N GLN A 204 1.26 16.43 32.79
CA GLN A 204 -0.11 16.92 32.93
C GLN A 204 -1.05 15.94 33.64
N PHE A 205 -0.94 14.64 33.37
CA PHE A 205 -1.96 13.64 33.76
C PHE A 205 -1.54 12.66 34.86
N SER A 206 -0.25 12.46 35.15
CA SER A 206 0.20 11.55 36.21
C SER A 206 0.19 12.16 37.62
N GLY A 207 -0.14 13.45 37.76
CA GLY A 207 -0.20 14.13 39.05
C GLY A 207 -1.41 13.74 39.90
N LYS A 208 -1.19 13.35 41.17
CA LYS A 208 -2.23 12.93 42.14
C LYS A 208 -3.26 14.02 42.53
N GLY A 209 -3.25 15.19 41.90
CA GLY A 209 -4.04 16.37 42.30
C GLY A 209 -5.40 16.56 41.60
N ASN A 210 -5.59 16.08 40.37
CA ASN A 210 -6.73 16.49 39.52
C ASN A 210 -7.93 15.52 39.53
N LYS A 211 -8.21 14.82 40.63
CA LYS A 211 -9.44 14.00 40.77
C LYS A 211 -10.71 14.82 41.11
N THR A 212 -10.63 16.15 41.10
CA THR A 212 -11.79 17.06 41.32
C THR A 212 -11.88 18.17 40.27
N SER A 213 -12.39 17.84 39.09
CA SER A 213 -13.05 18.80 38.19
C SER A 213 -14.38 18.23 37.70
N THR A 214 -15.29 18.02 38.65
CA THR A 214 -16.72 17.85 38.36
C THR A 214 -17.25 19.07 37.60
N LEU A 215 -18.34 18.89 36.85
CA LEU A 215 -18.91 19.92 35.98
C LEU A 215 -19.17 21.22 36.77
N GLY A 216 -18.43 22.28 36.42
CA GLY A 216 -18.57 23.63 36.96
C GLY A 216 -18.43 24.64 35.83
N GLU A 217 -19.29 25.65 35.82
CA GLU A 217 -19.41 26.59 34.70
C GLU A 217 -18.13 27.40 34.48
N VAL A 218 -17.57 27.33 33.27
CA VAL A 218 -16.42 28.12 32.86
C VAL A 218 -16.83 29.59 32.71
N LYS A 219 -16.68 30.37 33.79
CA LYS A 219 -16.77 31.83 33.73
C LYS A 219 -15.73 32.37 32.76
N LYS A 220 -16.21 33.01 31.68
CA LYS A 220 -15.37 33.57 30.61
C LYS A 220 -14.52 34.74 31.12
N THR A 221 -13.26 34.47 31.47
CA THR A 221 -12.20 35.48 31.57
C THR A 221 -11.15 35.24 30.50
N LYS A 222 -10.92 36.25 29.63
CA LYS A 222 -9.91 36.16 28.58
C LYS A 222 -8.50 36.17 29.20
N LYS A 223 -7.86 35.00 29.26
CA LYS A 223 -6.40 34.88 29.16
C LYS A 223 -6.07 34.06 27.92
N VAL A 224 -5.21 34.61 27.08
CA VAL A 224 -4.65 33.90 25.92
C VAL A 224 -3.40 33.16 26.41
N GLY A 225 -3.33 31.86 26.13
CA GLY A 225 -2.17 31.02 26.40
C GLY A 225 -2.31 30.04 27.57
N LEU A 226 -2.00 28.77 27.27
CA LEU A 226 -1.60 27.70 28.20
C LEU A 226 -2.56 27.31 29.34
N SER A 227 -3.83 26.99 29.00
CA SER A 227 -4.68 26.15 29.87
C SER A 227 -5.53 25.17 29.05
N GLY A 228 -5.03 23.94 28.89
CA GLY A 228 -5.64 22.87 28.08
C GLY A 228 -4.84 22.61 26.79
N GLY A 229 -4.47 21.34 26.56
CA GLY A 229 -3.49 20.88 25.55
C GLY A 229 -3.77 21.27 24.10
N GLY A 230 -3.47 22.53 23.76
CA GLY A 230 -3.60 23.10 22.43
C GLY A 230 -2.53 22.60 21.46
N ILE A 231 -2.80 22.77 20.17
CA ILE A 231 -1.88 22.41 19.10
C ILE A 231 -0.61 23.26 19.15
N GLN A 232 0.54 22.61 18.97
CA GLN A 232 1.84 23.25 18.84
C GLN A 232 2.36 23.12 17.41
N VAL A 233 2.87 24.22 16.86
CA VAL A 233 3.59 24.24 15.59
C VAL A 233 4.89 23.45 15.75
N MET A 234 5.43 22.91 14.66
CA MET A 234 6.59 22.00 14.63
C MET A 234 6.47 20.66 15.35
N THR A 235 5.33 20.37 15.99
CA THR A 235 5.06 19.13 16.72
C THR A 235 3.91 18.33 16.05
N PRO A 236 4.10 17.06 15.66
CA PRO A 236 3.22 16.37 14.72
C PRO A 236 1.85 15.95 15.30
N ILE A 237 0.78 16.27 14.57
CA ILE A 237 -0.62 15.99 14.96
C ILE A 237 -1.09 14.69 14.31
N SER A 238 -1.76 13.81 15.06
CA SER A 238 -2.25 12.54 14.50
C SER A 238 -3.28 12.77 13.36
N PRO A 239 -3.04 12.32 12.12
CA PRO A 239 -3.88 12.67 10.98
C PRO A 239 -5.32 12.16 11.12
N MET A 240 -6.30 12.99 10.77
CA MET A 240 -7.71 12.57 10.69
C MET A 240 -7.90 11.50 9.60
N LEU A 241 -8.67 10.45 9.89
CA LEU A 241 -8.74 9.23 9.08
C LEU A 241 -10.10 9.03 8.41
N ALA A 242 -10.10 8.22 7.35
CA ALA A 242 -11.29 7.81 6.62
C ALA A 242 -11.63 6.33 6.83
N ASN A 243 -12.91 6.03 7.04
CA ASN A 243 -13.45 4.67 6.97
C ASN A 243 -13.73 4.27 5.52
N ALA A 244 -13.66 2.98 5.20
CA ALA A 244 -14.17 2.47 3.93
C ALA A 244 -15.68 2.66 3.88
N CYS A 245 -16.19 3.12 2.73
CA CYS A 245 -17.62 3.24 2.46
C CYS A 245 -17.96 2.35 1.26
N LYS A 246 -19.01 1.54 1.40
CA LYS A 246 -19.39 0.46 0.47
C LYS A 246 -20.47 0.84 -0.53
N SER A 247 -21.27 1.87 -0.24
CA SER A 247 -22.30 2.37 -1.16
C SER A 247 -22.59 3.86 -0.96
N VAL A 248 -23.26 4.45 -1.95
CA VAL A 248 -23.65 5.88 -1.96
C VAL A 248 -24.67 6.19 -0.84
N GLU A 249 -25.51 5.23 -0.48
CA GLU A 249 -26.49 5.28 0.62
C GLU A 249 -25.80 5.45 1.97
N GLU A 250 -24.74 4.69 2.23
CA GLU A 250 -23.99 4.74 3.50
C GLU A 250 -23.38 6.13 3.72
N ALA A 251 -22.86 6.74 2.65
CA ALA A 251 -22.31 8.09 2.69
C ALA A 251 -23.37 9.14 3.10
N PHE A 252 -24.51 9.18 2.40
CA PHE A 252 -25.57 10.13 2.70
C PHE A 252 -26.30 9.84 4.01
N LYS A 253 -26.38 8.58 4.45
CA LYS A 253 -26.87 8.23 5.79
C LYS A 253 -26.01 8.84 6.91
N LYS A 254 -24.72 9.08 6.66
CA LYS A 254 -23.79 9.72 7.62
C LYS A 254 -23.83 11.25 7.59
N SER A 255 -24.21 11.86 6.47
CA SER A 255 -24.28 13.33 6.31
C SER A 255 -25.46 13.71 5.41
N PRO A 256 -26.71 13.69 5.91
CA PRO A 256 -27.91 13.91 5.10
C PRO A 256 -28.01 15.32 4.49
N SER A 257 -27.32 16.30 5.06
CA SER A 257 -27.25 17.68 4.57
C SER A 257 -26.29 17.90 3.40
N GLY A 258 -25.68 16.84 2.88
CA GLY A 258 -24.67 16.88 1.81
C GLY A 258 -23.26 16.59 2.31
N LEU A 259 -22.33 16.48 1.36
CA LEU A 259 -20.94 16.06 1.55
C LEU A 259 -20.02 16.86 0.64
N TYR A 260 -18.82 17.20 1.10
CA TYR A 260 -17.73 17.52 0.18
C TYR A 260 -17.10 16.22 -0.31
N GLY A 261 -17.14 16.00 -1.62
CA GLY A 261 -16.38 14.95 -2.29
C GLY A 261 -15.07 15.53 -2.83
N GLU A 262 -13.97 14.84 -2.55
CA GLU A 262 -12.63 15.18 -3.06
C GLU A 262 -12.00 14.00 -3.77
N VAL A 263 -11.20 14.27 -4.80
CA VAL A 263 -10.38 13.25 -5.47
C VAL A 263 -9.49 12.56 -4.43
N LYS A 264 -9.58 11.23 -4.33
CA LYS A 264 -8.61 10.47 -3.53
C LYS A 264 -7.33 10.29 -4.35
N TYR A 265 -6.38 11.18 -4.10
CA TYR A 265 -5.02 11.08 -4.58
C TYR A 265 -4.32 9.81 -4.07
N ASP A 266 -3.53 9.17 -4.95
CA ASP A 266 -2.75 7.96 -4.68
C ASP A 266 -1.26 8.29 -4.47
N GLY A 267 -1.02 9.14 -3.48
CA GLY A 267 0.30 9.70 -3.17
C GLY A 267 0.87 9.23 -1.84
N GLU A 268 1.68 10.09 -1.23
CA GLU A 268 2.08 9.97 0.17
C GLU A 268 1.51 11.13 0.97
N ARG A 269 0.67 10.85 1.98
CA ARG A 269 0.15 11.89 2.88
C ARG A 269 1.28 12.53 3.69
N VAL A 270 1.31 13.86 3.65
CA VAL A 270 2.25 14.72 4.35
C VAL A 270 1.47 15.79 5.13
N GLN A 271 1.85 15.95 6.39
CA GLN A 271 1.45 17.06 7.24
C GLN A 271 2.62 18.05 7.29
N ILE A 272 2.37 19.31 6.96
CA ILE A 272 3.38 20.36 6.84
C ILE A 272 3.21 21.31 8.02
N HIS A 273 4.27 21.53 8.78
CA HIS A 273 4.33 22.57 9.80
C HIS A 273 5.31 23.63 9.31
N LYS A 274 4.90 24.90 9.35
CA LYS A 274 5.72 26.08 9.05
C LYS A 274 5.68 27.02 10.25
N GLN A 275 6.85 27.50 10.67
CA GLN A 275 7.00 28.47 11.75
C GLN A 275 8.00 29.52 11.30
N GLY A 276 7.54 30.75 11.08
CA GLY A 276 8.32 31.77 10.36
C GLY A 276 8.81 31.24 9.00
N THR A 277 10.11 30.92 8.91
CA THR A 277 10.78 30.32 7.73
C THR A 277 11.16 28.84 7.89
N GLU A 278 11.06 28.25 9.09
CA GLU A 278 11.33 26.82 9.30
C GLU A 278 10.18 25.97 8.76
N PHE A 279 10.49 24.79 8.23
CA PHE A 279 9.52 23.79 7.76
C PHE A 279 9.85 22.38 8.26
N LYS A 280 8.88 21.72 8.90
CA LYS A 280 8.90 20.26 9.16
C LYS A 280 7.79 19.57 8.38
N PHE A 281 8.10 18.38 7.87
CA PHE A 281 7.21 17.57 7.05
C PHE A 281 7.09 16.19 7.68
N PHE A 282 5.87 15.82 8.08
CA PHE A 282 5.58 14.55 8.73
C PHE A 282 4.75 13.65 7.82
N SER A 283 5.20 12.42 7.63
CA SER A 283 4.45 11.40 6.90
C SER A 283 3.15 11.00 7.64
N ARG A 284 2.27 10.25 6.96
CA ARG A 284 1.10 9.58 7.56
C ARG A 284 1.35 8.91 8.92
N ASN A 285 2.56 8.38 9.16
CA ASN A 285 2.95 7.68 10.39
C ASN A 285 3.72 8.58 11.39
N LEU A 286 3.74 9.89 11.15
CA LEU A 286 4.42 10.93 11.93
C LEU A 286 5.95 10.80 12.02
N LYS A 287 6.54 10.02 11.12
CA LYS A 287 8.00 10.06 10.85
C LYS A 287 8.33 11.20 9.88
N PRO A 288 9.49 11.87 10.00
CA PRO A 288 9.94 12.87 9.03
C PRO A 288 9.93 12.35 7.58
N VAL A 289 9.60 13.24 6.63
CA VAL A 289 9.62 12.91 5.19
C VAL A 289 11.02 13.13 4.61
N MET A 290 11.48 12.20 3.76
CA MET A 290 12.81 12.24 3.13
C MET A 290 13.02 13.49 2.27
N ASP A 291 14.13 14.21 2.44
CA ASP A 291 14.42 15.49 1.78
C ASP A 291 14.25 15.50 0.25
N HIS A 292 14.58 14.42 -0.44
CA HIS A 292 14.45 14.32 -1.91
C HIS A 292 13.00 14.49 -2.43
N LYS A 293 12.01 14.34 -1.55
CA LYS A 293 10.58 14.56 -1.84
C LYS A 293 10.15 16.00 -1.54
N ILE A 294 10.73 16.64 -0.53
CA ILE A 294 10.24 17.89 0.07
C ILE A 294 11.12 19.12 -0.18
N LYS A 295 12.39 18.96 -0.62
CA LYS A 295 13.35 20.07 -0.74
C LYS A 295 12.81 21.25 -1.53
N ALA A 296 12.30 21.01 -2.74
CA ALA A 296 11.72 22.04 -3.59
C ALA A 296 10.42 22.65 -3.00
N LEU A 297 9.63 21.88 -2.24
CA LEU A 297 8.38 22.38 -1.66
C LEU A 297 8.63 23.52 -0.66
N LYS A 298 9.79 23.55 0.01
CA LYS A 298 10.22 24.67 0.86
C LYS A 298 10.29 25.99 0.08
N ASP A 299 10.59 25.95 -1.21
CA ASP A 299 10.64 27.13 -2.10
C ASP A 299 9.28 27.43 -2.78
N HIS A 300 8.38 26.44 -2.88
CA HIS A 300 7.07 26.61 -3.50
C HIS A 300 5.98 27.04 -2.52
N ILE A 301 5.97 26.52 -1.29
CA ILE A 301 4.92 26.81 -0.29
C ILE A 301 4.86 28.32 0.08
N PRO A 302 5.97 29.05 0.31
CA PRO A 302 5.92 30.49 0.58
C PRO A 302 5.38 31.34 -0.58
N ARG A 303 5.49 30.85 -1.82
CA ARG A 303 4.91 31.49 -3.02
C ARG A 303 3.42 31.15 -3.18
N ALA A 304 3.03 29.96 -2.76
CA ALA A 304 1.63 29.50 -2.78
C ALA A 304 0.79 30.03 -1.61
N PHE A 305 1.42 30.42 -0.49
CA PHE A 305 0.77 31.04 0.67
C PHE A 305 1.58 32.28 1.09
N PRO A 306 1.54 33.38 0.31
CA PRO A 306 2.33 34.58 0.59
C PRO A 306 1.81 35.34 1.81
N GLY A 307 2.72 35.84 2.64
CA GLY A 307 2.38 36.58 3.87
C GLY A 307 1.95 35.70 5.05
N ALA A 308 1.59 34.44 4.81
CA ALA A 308 1.18 33.50 5.85
C ALA A 308 2.29 33.27 6.91
N GLY A 309 1.91 33.37 8.18
CA GLY A 309 2.75 33.16 9.34
C GLY A 309 2.92 31.69 9.68
N ASP A 310 2.57 31.32 10.92
CA ASP A 310 2.65 29.95 11.39
C ASP A 310 1.43 29.15 10.90
N MET A 311 1.66 27.96 10.33
CA MET A 311 0.61 27.13 9.74
C MET A 311 0.87 25.63 9.91
N ILE A 312 -0.22 24.86 9.89
CA ILE A 312 -0.21 23.40 9.82
C ILE A 312 -1.19 22.94 8.73
N LEU A 313 -0.67 22.38 7.65
CA LEU A 313 -1.44 21.92 6.48
C LEU A 313 -1.48 20.39 6.41
N ASP A 314 -2.60 19.84 5.92
CA ASP A 314 -2.80 18.41 5.67
C ASP A 314 -2.96 18.19 4.16
N SER A 315 -2.15 17.28 3.60
CA SER A 315 -1.90 17.22 2.16
C SER A 315 -1.44 15.85 1.67
N GLU A 316 -1.51 15.61 0.37
CA GLU A 316 -0.89 14.45 -0.29
C GLU A 316 0.18 14.95 -1.28
N ILE A 317 1.38 14.36 -1.28
CA ILE A 317 2.37 14.58 -2.35
C ILE A 317 2.25 13.50 -3.42
N ILE A 318 2.38 13.89 -4.69
CA ILE A 318 2.36 13.01 -5.86
C ILE A 318 3.48 13.45 -6.80
N LEU A 319 4.03 12.53 -7.60
CA LEU A 319 4.89 12.92 -8.73
C LEU A 319 3.98 13.30 -9.91
N VAL A 320 4.15 14.51 -10.46
CA VAL A 320 3.32 15.06 -11.56
C VAL A 320 4.22 15.43 -12.72
N ASP A 321 3.84 15.00 -13.92
CA ASP A 321 4.46 15.43 -15.17
C ASP A 321 4.15 16.91 -15.44
N THR A 322 5.17 17.74 -15.62
CA THR A 322 5.04 19.20 -15.64
C THR A 322 4.53 19.75 -16.97
N GLU A 323 4.68 18.99 -18.07
CA GLU A 323 4.22 19.39 -19.41
C GLU A 323 2.73 19.06 -19.60
N SER A 324 2.37 17.81 -19.37
CA SER A 324 0.98 17.32 -19.51
C SER A 324 0.09 17.67 -18.32
N GLY A 325 0.67 17.83 -17.12
CA GLY A 325 -0.07 17.91 -15.86
C GLY A 325 -0.58 16.57 -15.33
N ALA A 326 -0.16 15.44 -15.93
CA ALA A 326 -0.61 14.12 -15.53
C ALA A 326 -0.03 13.69 -14.17
N MET A 327 -0.89 13.14 -13.31
CA MET A 327 -0.47 12.49 -12.07
C MET A 327 0.15 11.13 -12.38
N LEU A 328 1.37 10.88 -11.88
CA LEU A 328 2.08 9.62 -12.09
C LEU A 328 1.74 8.59 -10.99
N PRO A 329 1.76 7.28 -11.29
CA PRO A 329 1.30 6.25 -10.35
C PRO A 329 2.05 6.20 -9.01
N PHE A 330 1.43 5.60 -7.99
CA PHE A 330 2.02 5.43 -6.67
C PHE A 330 3.40 4.74 -6.69
N GLY A 331 4.28 5.17 -5.78
CA GLY A 331 5.64 4.65 -5.66
C GLY A 331 6.65 5.22 -6.67
N THR A 332 6.23 6.07 -7.60
CA THR A 332 7.14 6.87 -8.45
C THR A 332 7.97 7.90 -7.65
N LEU A 333 7.48 8.31 -6.47
CA LEU A 333 8.15 9.22 -5.52
C LEU A 333 9.46 8.68 -4.92
N GLY A 334 9.82 7.41 -5.11
CA GLY A 334 11.11 6.87 -4.67
C GLY A 334 12.28 7.45 -5.50
N ALA A 335 13.38 7.84 -4.86
CA ALA A 335 14.47 8.60 -5.47
C ALA A 335 14.92 8.10 -6.87
N HIS A 336 15.19 6.80 -7.04
CA HIS A 336 15.57 6.22 -8.34
C HIS A 336 14.45 6.27 -9.39
N LYS A 337 13.18 6.13 -8.97
CA LYS A 337 12.02 6.23 -9.87
C LYS A 337 11.68 7.67 -10.23
N LYS A 338 11.99 8.65 -9.38
CA LYS A 338 11.90 10.07 -9.76
C LYS A 338 12.88 10.40 -10.90
N GLN A 339 14.07 9.81 -10.90
CA GLN A 339 15.09 10.02 -11.93
C GLN A 339 14.72 9.44 -13.31
N THR A 340 13.76 8.52 -13.42
CA THR A 340 13.31 7.97 -14.71
C THR A 340 12.30 8.84 -15.46
N PHE A 341 11.86 9.96 -14.88
CA PHE A 341 10.93 10.90 -15.52
C PHE A 341 11.58 12.29 -15.63
N ALA A 342 12.09 12.63 -16.81
CA ALA A 342 12.82 13.89 -17.03
C ALA A 342 11.99 15.14 -16.67
N ASN A 343 10.70 15.12 -17.03
CA ASN A 343 9.80 16.27 -16.91
C ASN A 343 8.84 16.14 -15.71
N ALA A 344 9.27 15.55 -14.58
CA ALA A 344 8.40 15.29 -13.44
C ALA A 344 8.83 15.97 -12.13
N SER A 345 7.88 16.70 -11.53
CA SER A 345 8.04 17.40 -10.25
C SER A 345 7.26 16.70 -9.13
N VAL A 346 7.57 17.02 -7.87
CA VAL A 346 6.71 16.65 -6.74
C VAL A 346 5.67 17.75 -6.58
N CYS A 347 4.41 17.42 -6.84
CA CYS A 347 3.28 18.30 -6.62
C CYS A 347 2.62 17.99 -5.28
N LEU A 348 2.28 19.05 -4.55
CA LEU A 348 1.59 19.03 -3.28
C LEU A 348 0.10 19.33 -3.48
N PHE A 349 -0.80 18.44 -3.04
CA PHE A 349 -2.24 18.65 -3.05
C PHE A 349 -2.74 18.87 -1.61
N VAL A 350 -2.98 20.13 -1.24
CA VAL A 350 -3.45 20.53 0.09
C VAL A 350 -4.96 20.30 0.19
N PHE A 351 -5.41 19.64 1.26
CA PHE A 351 -6.82 19.26 1.43
C PHE A 351 -7.46 19.62 2.78
N ASP A 352 -6.68 20.04 3.77
CA ASP A 352 -7.19 20.61 5.03
C ASP A 352 -6.15 21.55 5.66
N CYS A 353 -6.59 22.49 6.49
CA CYS A 353 -5.72 23.32 7.33
C CYS A 353 -6.11 23.11 8.80
N ILE A 354 -5.11 22.78 9.62
CA ILE A 354 -5.29 22.44 11.04
C ILE A 354 -5.00 23.67 11.91
N LEU A 355 -4.05 24.49 11.49
CA LEU A 355 -3.68 25.78 12.09
C LEU A 355 -3.29 26.76 10.97
N TYR A 356 -3.64 28.03 11.09
CA TYR A 356 -3.26 29.06 10.11
C TYR A 356 -3.09 30.43 10.82
N ASP A 357 -2.05 31.18 10.45
CA ASP A 357 -1.58 32.41 11.10
C ASP A 357 -1.54 32.33 12.66
N GLY A 358 -1.22 31.15 13.19
CA GLY A 358 -1.19 30.87 14.62
C GLY A 358 -2.52 30.44 15.26
N GLU A 359 -3.65 30.54 14.56
CA GLU A 359 -4.97 30.14 15.09
C GLU A 359 -5.24 28.64 14.89
N ASP A 360 -5.63 27.94 15.97
CA ASP A 360 -6.08 26.54 15.92
C ASP A 360 -7.47 26.44 15.26
N LEU A 361 -7.52 25.82 14.09
CA LEU A 361 -8.73 25.70 13.29
C LEU A 361 -9.48 24.39 13.54
N THR A 362 -9.01 23.50 14.42
CA THR A 362 -9.58 22.15 14.56
C THR A 362 -11.06 22.15 14.90
N GLN A 363 -11.50 23.08 15.76
CA GLN A 363 -12.90 23.21 16.19
C GLN A 363 -13.78 23.96 15.18
N LEU A 364 -13.21 24.47 14.08
CA LEU A 364 -13.98 25.01 12.96
C LEU A 364 -14.50 23.88 12.07
N GLU A 365 -15.72 24.07 11.56
CA GLU A 365 -16.35 23.20 10.56
C GLU A 365 -15.50 23.09 9.28
N PHE A 366 -15.51 21.93 8.62
CA PHE A 366 -14.69 21.72 7.42
C PHE A 366 -14.94 22.75 6.32
N HIS A 367 -16.18 23.18 6.10
CA HIS A 367 -16.48 24.22 5.10
C HIS A 367 -15.76 25.56 5.38
N LYS A 368 -15.56 25.91 6.66
CA LYS A 368 -14.81 27.12 7.07
C LYS A 368 -13.31 26.94 6.86
N ARG A 369 -12.74 25.81 7.26
CA ARG A 369 -11.31 25.48 7.04
C ARG A 369 -10.98 25.43 5.54
N ARG A 370 -11.85 24.79 4.76
CA ARG A 370 -11.75 24.73 3.30
C ARG A 370 -11.81 26.13 2.67
N LYS A 371 -12.72 26.98 3.12
CA LYS A 371 -12.82 28.37 2.68
C LYS A 371 -11.54 29.17 3.02
N ILE A 372 -10.97 29.01 4.21
CA ILE A 372 -9.69 29.65 4.60
C ILE A 372 -8.57 29.25 3.65
N LEU A 373 -8.45 27.97 3.27
CA LEU A 373 -7.51 27.53 2.23
C LEU A 373 -7.79 28.21 0.88
N GLU A 374 -9.04 28.25 0.44
CA GLU A 374 -9.44 28.81 -0.87
C GLU A 374 -9.21 30.32 -0.98
N GLU A 375 -9.33 31.08 0.12
CA GLU A 375 -9.06 32.52 0.15
C GLU A 375 -7.58 32.89 0.29
N ASN A 376 -6.72 31.94 0.73
CA ASN A 376 -5.30 32.20 1.02
C ASN A 376 -4.30 31.51 0.09
N ILE A 377 -4.71 30.49 -0.68
CA ILE A 377 -3.82 29.79 -1.62
C ILE A 377 -3.73 30.52 -2.98
N ASN A 378 -2.51 30.68 -3.48
CA ASN A 378 -2.20 31.02 -4.86
C ASN A 378 -1.65 29.75 -5.56
N PRO A 379 -2.48 28.95 -6.26
CA PRO A 379 -2.05 27.64 -6.76
C PRO A 379 -0.93 27.74 -7.81
N LEU A 380 0.17 27.03 -7.54
CA LEU A 380 1.29 26.84 -8.46
C LEU A 380 1.09 25.51 -9.19
N LYS A 381 0.66 25.58 -10.46
CA LYS A 381 0.39 24.40 -11.31
C LYS A 381 1.57 23.41 -11.27
N SER A 382 1.30 22.13 -11.02
CA SER A 382 2.28 21.05 -10.92
C SER A 382 3.31 21.16 -9.78
N TYR A 383 3.11 22.06 -8.80
CA TYR A 383 3.99 22.21 -7.62
C TYR A 383 3.23 22.30 -6.29
N VAL A 384 2.28 23.22 -6.14
CA VAL A 384 1.45 23.38 -4.94
C VAL A 384 0.04 23.76 -5.36
N GLN A 385 -0.90 22.86 -5.15
CA GLN A 385 -2.29 22.97 -5.60
C GLN A 385 -3.23 22.63 -4.46
N LEU A 386 -4.47 23.11 -4.57
CA LEU A 386 -5.56 22.72 -3.69
C LEU A 386 -6.20 21.43 -4.21
N SER A 387 -6.72 20.56 -3.33
CA SER A 387 -7.47 19.38 -3.77
C SER A 387 -8.72 19.77 -4.56
N GLU A 388 -9.00 19.06 -5.65
CA GLU A 388 -10.28 19.18 -6.37
C GLU A 388 -11.39 18.69 -5.44
N SER A 389 -12.30 19.61 -5.07
CA SER A 389 -13.39 19.40 -4.13
C SER A 389 -14.70 19.90 -4.73
N GLN A 390 -15.78 19.15 -4.53
CA GLN A 390 -17.13 19.50 -4.95
C GLN A 390 -18.09 19.27 -3.79
N PHE A 391 -18.99 20.21 -3.53
CA PHE A 391 -20.11 19.99 -2.61
C PHE A 391 -21.22 19.22 -3.34
N LEU A 392 -21.57 18.05 -2.80
CA LEU A 392 -22.49 17.07 -3.34
C LEU A 392 -23.76 17.05 -2.46
N LYS A 393 -24.91 17.34 -3.07
CA LYS A 393 -26.22 17.36 -2.40
C LYS A 393 -27.00 16.08 -2.57
N THR A 394 -26.80 15.36 -3.67
CA THR A 394 -27.55 14.14 -4.01
C THR A 394 -26.65 12.91 -4.18
N LYS A 395 -27.28 11.73 -4.08
CA LYS A 395 -26.64 10.45 -4.40
C LYS A 395 -26.12 10.41 -5.84
N ASN A 396 -26.88 10.94 -6.78
CA ASN A 396 -26.56 10.89 -8.21
C ASN A 396 -25.31 11.76 -8.51
N GLU A 397 -25.15 12.91 -7.87
CA GLU A 397 -23.91 13.70 -7.92
C GLU A 397 -22.69 12.91 -7.44
N LEU A 398 -22.81 12.17 -6.33
CA LEU A 398 -21.73 11.33 -5.82
C LEU A 398 -21.44 10.11 -6.72
N ALA A 399 -22.46 9.49 -7.31
CA ALA A 399 -22.31 8.42 -8.28
C ALA A 399 -21.58 8.92 -9.54
N MET A 400 -22.01 10.04 -10.10
CA MET A 400 -21.37 10.69 -11.27
C MET A 400 -19.93 11.13 -10.97
N MET A 401 -19.65 11.74 -9.81
CA MET A 401 -18.28 12.09 -9.42
C MET A 401 -17.41 10.84 -9.30
N THR A 402 -17.89 9.79 -8.63
CA THR A 402 -17.15 8.54 -8.45
C THR A 402 -16.87 7.87 -9.80
N ALA A 403 -17.87 7.77 -10.67
CA ALA A 403 -17.72 7.22 -12.02
C ALA A 403 -16.69 7.99 -12.85
N LYS A 404 -16.74 9.34 -12.84
CA LYS A 404 -15.79 10.19 -13.57
C LYS A 404 -14.35 10.03 -13.05
N VAL A 405 -14.18 9.95 -11.72
CA VAL A 405 -12.87 9.75 -11.08
C VAL A 405 -12.30 8.36 -11.39
N LEU A 406 -13.14 7.31 -11.39
CA LEU A 406 -12.74 5.96 -11.76
C LEU A 406 -12.39 5.83 -13.26
N HIS A 407 -13.13 6.49 -14.16
CA HIS A 407 -12.78 6.56 -15.59
C HIS A 407 -11.45 7.29 -15.86
N ALA A 408 -11.02 8.19 -14.96
CA ALA A 408 -9.71 8.82 -15.02
C ALA A 408 -8.57 7.95 -14.46
N ASN A 409 -8.85 6.68 -14.12
CA ASN A 409 -7.94 5.75 -13.44
C ASN A 409 -7.37 6.31 -12.11
N LEU A 410 -8.16 7.11 -11.39
CA LEU A 410 -7.85 7.62 -10.05
C LEU A 410 -8.45 6.71 -8.97
N GLU A 411 -7.84 6.68 -7.78
CA GLU A 411 -8.08 5.64 -6.75
C GLU A 411 -9.50 5.63 -6.15
N GLY A 412 -10.24 6.73 -6.26
CA GLY A 412 -11.59 6.90 -5.73
C GLY A 412 -11.83 8.28 -5.13
N VAL A 413 -12.77 8.40 -4.19
CA VAL A 413 -13.24 9.68 -3.63
C VAL A 413 -13.15 9.68 -2.11
N VAL A 414 -12.69 10.77 -1.50
CA VAL A 414 -12.78 11.04 -0.05
C VAL A 414 -14.00 11.92 0.22
N LEU A 415 -14.82 11.54 1.20
CA LEU A 415 -16.04 12.29 1.56
C LEU A 415 -15.90 12.88 2.95
N LYS A 416 -16.14 14.19 3.05
CA LYS A 416 -16.08 14.99 4.29
C LYS A 416 -17.44 15.62 4.54
N SER A 417 -17.94 15.56 5.78
CA SER A 417 -19.17 16.28 6.14
C SER A 417 -18.86 17.78 6.26
N PRO A 418 -19.70 18.69 5.71
CA PRO A 418 -19.44 20.13 5.73
C PRO A 418 -19.20 20.67 7.15
N ASN A 419 -19.97 20.18 8.13
CA ASN A 419 -19.94 20.63 9.52
C ASN A 419 -18.93 19.84 10.36
N GLY A 420 -18.06 19.04 9.73
CA GLY A 420 -17.09 18.18 10.41
C GLY A 420 -15.87 18.92 10.93
N ILE A 421 -15.74 19.04 12.26
CA ILE A 421 -14.50 19.49 12.92
C ILE A 421 -13.33 18.53 12.65
N TYR A 422 -12.09 19.03 12.68
CA TYR A 422 -10.90 18.20 12.53
C TYR A 422 -10.65 17.43 13.83
N GLN A 423 -10.50 16.11 13.76
CA GLN A 423 -10.36 15.27 14.94
C GLN A 423 -9.16 14.33 14.83
N PRO A 424 -8.04 14.65 15.49
CA PRO A 424 -6.78 13.90 15.37
C PRO A 424 -6.95 12.39 15.55
N GLY A 425 -6.50 11.63 14.55
CA GLY A 425 -6.58 10.16 14.49
C GLY A 425 -7.99 9.52 14.51
N LYS A 426 -9.09 10.28 14.60
CA LYS A 426 -10.47 9.73 14.53
C LYS A 426 -10.84 9.42 13.07
N ARG A 427 -11.69 8.40 12.88
CA ARG A 427 -12.07 7.84 11.56
C ARG A 427 -13.38 8.41 11.01
N ASN A 428 -13.47 9.74 10.94
CA ASN A 428 -14.74 10.41 10.67
C ASN A 428 -14.97 10.85 9.21
N TRP A 429 -13.95 10.90 8.37
CA TRP A 429 -14.15 10.94 6.91
C TRP A 429 -14.57 9.56 6.37
N LEU A 430 -15.01 9.52 5.12
CA LEU A 430 -15.25 8.29 4.36
C LEU A 430 -14.35 8.24 3.12
N LYS A 431 -14.10 7.04 2.60
CA LYS A 431 -13.43 6.82 1.32
C LYS A 431 -14.19 5.77 0.50
N VAL A 432 -14.57 6.15 -0.72
CA VAL A 432 -15.19 5.29 -1.74
C VAL A 432 -14.10 4.84 -2.70
N LYS A 433 -14.15 3.58 -3.13
CA LYS A 433 -13.19 2.96 -4.05
C LYS A 433 -13.83 1.84 -4.87
N LYS A 434 -13.22 1.54 -6.03
CA LYS A 434 -13.47 0.34 -6.84
C LYS A 434 -13.51 -0.96 -5.99
N ASP A 435 -12.56 -1.16 -5.06
CA ASP A 435 -12.47 -2.38 -4.24
C ASP A 435 -13.50 -2.49 -3.07
N TYR A 436 -14.35 -1.48 -2.84
CA TYR A 436 -15.38 -1.52 -1.77
C TYR A 436 -16.82 -1.53 -2.28
N LEU A 437 -17.04 -1.11 -3.53
CA LEU A 437 -18.35 -0.95 -4.13
C LEU A 437 -18.99 -2.30 -4.49
N PHE A 438 -20.30 -2.40 -4.29
CA PHE A 438 -21.12 -3.58 -4.62
C PHE A 438 -20.49 -4.89 -4.11
N GLU A 439 -20.09 -4.91 -2.84
CA GLU A 439 -19.51 -6.09 -2.17
C GLU A 439 -18.18 -6.57 -2.79
N GLY A 440 -17.50 -5.72 -3.56
CA GLY A 440 -16.27 -6.06 -4.27
C GLY A 440 -16.50 -6.54 -5.71
N LYS A 441 -17.73 -6.55 -6.22
CA LYS A 441 -18.05 -6.95 -7.62
C LYS A 441 -17.39 -6.07 -8.69
N MET A 442 -16.92 -4.87 -8.32
CA MET A 442 -16.14 -3.99 -9.19
C MET A 442 -14.61 -4.18 -9.05
N ALA A 443 -14.12 -4.99 -8.11
CA ALA A 443 -12.70 -5.15 -7.84
C ALA A 443 -11.99 -6.00 -8.92
N ASP A 444 -10.67 -5.82 -9.07
CA ASP A 444 -9.87 -6.66 -9.96
C ASP A 444 -9.53 -7.98 -9.25
N THR A 445 -9.88 -9.11 -9.86
CA THR A 445 -9.73 -10.46 -9.28
C THR A 445 -9.00 -11.41 -10.23
N ALA A 446 -8.35 -12.43 -9.67
CA ALA A 446 -7.79 -13.56 -10.41
C ALA A 446 -7.85 -14.86 -9.59
N ASP A 447 -8.22 -15.96 -10.24
CA ASP A 447 -8.12 -17.32 -9.71
C ASP A 447 -6.67 -17.81 -9.86
N LEU A 448 -5.93 -17.93 -8.75
CA LEU A 448 -4.50 -18.27 -8.76
C LEU A 448 -4.21 -19.54 -7.94
N VAL A 449 -3.18 -20.28 -8.34
CA VAL A 449 -2.74 -21.51 -7.65
C VAL A 449 -1.78 -21.16 -6.51
N VAL A 450 -1.92 -21.84 -5.37
CA VAL A 450 -0.95 -21.78 -4.28
C VAL A 450 0.31 -22.57 -4.66
N LEU A 451 1.45 -21.89 -4.83
CA LEU A 451 2.73 -22.52 -5.21
C LEU A 451 3.62 -22.84 -4.00
N GLY A 452 3.32 -22.26 -2.84
CA GLY A 452 4.05 -22.45 -1.58
C GLY A 452 3.63 -21.45 -0.51
N ALA A 453 4.24 -21.53 0.68
CA ALA A 453 3.85 -20.73 1.84
C ALA A 453 5.02 -20.40 2.79
N TRP A 454 4.87 -19.30 3.52
CA TRP A 454 5.71 -18.94 4.66
C TRP A 454 4.96 -19.14 5.97
N TYR A 455 5.71 -19.39 7.04
CA TYR A 455 5.20 -19.34 8.40
C TYR A 455 4.82 -17.90 8.81
N GLY A 456 3.84 -17.78 9.70
CA GLY A 456 3.42 -16.51 10.25
C GLY A 456 4.37 -15.97 11.33
N SER A 457 3.92 -14.95 12.07
CA SER A 457 4.67 -14.39 13.20
C SER A 457 3.74 -13.91 14.31
N GLY A 458 4.26 -13.77 15.53
CA GLY A 458 3.44 -13.59 16.73
C GLY A 458 2.49 -14.77 16.89
N LYS A 459 1.18 -14.50 17.03
CA LYS A 459 0.14 -15.53 17.18
C LYS A 459 0.03 -16.54 16.02
N LYS A 460 0.71 -16.32 14.89
CA LYS A 460 0.75 -17.24 13.75
C LYS A 460 2.12 -17.90 13.53
N GLY A 461 3.00 -17.91 14.53
CA GLY A 461 4.18 -18.80 14.52
C GLY A 461 3.77 -20.26 14.37
N GLY A 462 4.58 -21.09 13.69
CA GLY A 462 4.31 -22.50 13.42
C GLY A 462 3.22 -22.77 12.37
N VAL A 463 2.31 -21.82 12.14
CA VAL A 463 1.21 -21.92 11.17
C VAL A 463 1.61 -21.27 9.84
N LEU A 464 1.36 -21.96 8.72
CA LEU A 464 1.49 -21.37 7.39
C LEU A 464 0.38 -20.32 7.19
N SER A 465 0.74 -19.05 7.07
CA SER A 465 -0.25 -17.95 7.05
C SER A 465 0.04 -16.87 5.99
N ILE A 466 1.00 -17.11 5.10
CA ILE A 466 1.35 -16.22 4.01
C ILE A 466 1.66 -17.09 2.79
N PHE A 467 1.04 -16.81 1.65
CA PHE A 467 0.99 -17.74 0.52
C PHE A 467 1.57 -17.11 -0.76
N LEU A 468 2.32 -17.89 -1.52
CA LEU A 468 2.86 -17.53 -2.82
C LEU A 468 1.86 -17.96 -3.90
N MET A 469 1.21 -16.99 -4.53
CA MET A 469 0.20 -17.22 -5.56
C MET A 469 0.82 -17.09 -6.95
N GLY A 470 0.41 -17.95 -7.88
CA GLY A 470 0.91 -17.93 -9.25
C GLY A 470 -0.02 -18.53 -10.29
N CYS A 471 0.45 -18.49 -11.53
CA CYS A 471 -0.24 -18.95 -12.73
C CYS A 471 0.65 -19.92 -13.51
N TYR A 472 0.05 -20.72 -14.39
CA TYR A 472 0.80 -21.49 -15.38
C TYR A 472 1.07 -20.63 -16.63
N ASP A 473 2.19 -20.85 -17.32
CA ASP A 473 2.41 -20.33 -18.67
C ASP A 473 2.62 -21.48 -19.65
N ALA A 474 1.68 -21.65 -20.58
CA ALA A 474 1.73 -22.68 -21.61
C ALA A 474 2.90 -22.51 -22.60
N ARG A 475 3.43 -21.29 -22.76
CA ARG A 475 4.57 -21.00 -23.66
C ARG A 475 5.88 -21.60 -23.13
N ASP A 476 6.19 -21.31 -21.87
CA ASP A 476 7.38 -21.82 -21.17
C ASP A 476 7.18 -23.22 -20.62
N ARG A 477 5.93 -23.63 -20.36
CA ARG A 477 5.52 -24.81 -19.58
C ARG A 477 5.99 -24.75 -18.11
N LEU A 478 6.01 -23.55 -17.54
CA LEU A 478 6.47 -23.29 -16.17
C LEU A 478 5.39 -22.55 -15.36
N TRP A 479 5.40 -22.79 -14.05
CA TRP A 479 4.66 -21.97 -13.10
C TRP A 479 5.40 -20.67 -12.82
N LYS A 480 4.65 -19.56 -12.81
CA LYS A 480 5.16 -18.20 -12.62
C LYS A 480 4.45 -17.54 -11.46
N THR A 481 5.22 -16.82 -10.64
CA THR A 481 4.73 -16.12 -9.45
C THR A 481 4.03 -14.82 -9.85
N VAL A 482 2.90 -14.52 -9.18
CA VAL A 482 2.08 -13.34 -9.42
C VAL A 482 2.03 -12.44 -8.18
N THR A 483 1.78 -12.99 -6.98
CA THR A 483 1.69 -12.17 -5.76
C THR A 483 1.96 -12.98 -4.48
N LYS A 484 2.18 -12.26 -3.37
CA LYS A 484 2.32 -12.80 -2.01
C LYS A 484 1.17 -12.29 -1.15
N VAL A 485 0.30 -13.18 -0.67
CA VAL A 485 -0.95 -12.84 0.04
C VAL A 485 -0.90 -13.30 1.50
N HIS A 486 -1.39 -12.46 2.41
CA HIS A 486 -1.34 -12.68 3.87
C HIS A 486 -2.65 -12.31 4.60
N SER A 487 -3.74 -12.10 3.86
CA SER A 487 -5.02 -11.63 4.39
C SER A 487 -6.19 -12.16 3.58
N GLY A 488 -7.36 -12.28 4.20
CA GLY A 488 -8.58 -12.83 3.60
C GLY A 488 -9.19 -13.97 4.41
N LEU A 489 -8.34 -14.73 5.12
CA LEU A 489 -8.72 -15.85 5.99
C LEU A 489 -8.81 -15.39 7.45
N ASP A 490 -9.78 -15.92 8.18
CA ASP A 490 -9.76 -15.95 9.64
C ASP A 490 -8.76 -16.99 10.18
N ASP A 491 -8.63 -17.05 11.51
CA ASP A 491 -7.61 -17.87 12.16
C ASP A 491 -7.93 -19.38 12.09
N ALA A 492 -9.21 -19.78 12.18
CA ALA A 492 -9.63 -21.18 12.12
C ALA A 492 -9.49 -21.77 10.71
N THR A 493 -9.95 -21.03 9.69
CA THR A 493 -9.80 -21.42 8.27
C THR A 493 -8.33 -21.55 7.88
N ASN A 494 -7.47 -20.68 8.44
CA ASN A 494 -6.03 -20.73 8.20
C ASN A 494 -5.35 -21.95 8.89
N GLU A 495 -5.89 -22.44 10.00
CA GLU A 495 -5.37 -23.64 10.68
C GLU A 495 -5.73 -24.92 9.92
N GLU A 496 -6.97 -25.03 9.40
CA GLU A 496 -7.37 -26.09 8.48
C GLU A 496 -6.49 -26.11 7.20
N ILE A 497 -6.31 -24.93 6.59
CA ILE A 497 -5.46 -24.77 5.40
C ILE A 497 -4.01 -25.16 5.69
N HIS A 498 -3.48 -24.84 6.88
CA HIS A 498 -2.14 -25.29 7.28
C HIS A 498 -2.07 -26.83 7.36
N GLY A 499 -3.01 -27.49 8.06
CA GLY A 499 -3.05 -28.95 8.17
C GLY A 499 -3.27 -29.70 6.85
N SER A 500 -3.90 -29.04 5.87
CA SER A 500 -4.03 -29.53 4.49
C SER A 500 -2.73 -29.33 3.69
N LEU A 501 -2.24 -28.09 3.60
CA LEU A 501 -1.08 -27.73 2.79
C LEU A 501 0.21 -28.43 3.25
N MET A 502 0.42 -28.63 4.56
CA MET A 502 1.60 -29.36 5.07
C MET A 502 1.76 -30.78 4.48
N LYS A 503 0.68 -31.40 3.99
CA LYS A 503 0.72 -32.69 3.29
C LYS A 503 1.17 -32.53 1.83
N LEU A 504 0.69 -31.48 1.16
CA LEU A 504 0.94 -31.16 -0.25
C LEU A 504 2.28 -30.43 -0.49
N THR A 505 2.87 -29.82 0.54
CA THR A 505 4.13 -29.05 0.45
C THR A 505 5.33 -29.76 1.07
N GLU A 506 6.53 -29.34 0.67
CA GLU A 506 7.83 -29.76 1.20
C GLU A 506 8.76 -28.56 1.49
N ARG A 507 9.83 -28.79 2.27
CA ARG A 507 10.79 -27.74 2.65
C ARG A 507 11.52 -27.20 1.42
N ALA A 508 11.49 -25.89 1.22
CA ALA A 508 12.17 -25.25 0.09
C ALA A 508 13.64 -24.90 0.41
N ASP A 509 14.51 -25.02 -0.60
CA ASP A 509 15.85 -24.43 -0.59
C ASP A 509 15.87 -23.13 -1.41
N ALA A 510 16.22 -22.01 -0.76
CA ALA A 510 16.40 -20.72 -1.40
C ALA A 510 17.54 -20.67 -2.44
N ASN A 511 18.36 -21.72 -2.55
CA ASN A 511 19.39 -21.87 -3.58
C ASN A 511 18.97 -22.79 -4.74
N LYS A 512 17.95 -23.64 -4.55
CA LYS A 512 17.52 -24.68 -5.50
C LYS A 512 16.00 -24.67 -5.70
N THR A 513 15.52 -23.74 -6.54
CA THR A 513 14.13 -23.73 -7.01
C THR A 513 13.82 -24.96 -7.87
N PRO A 514 12.66 -25.64 -7.70
CA PRO A 514 12.26 -26.78 -8.53
C PRO A 514 12.16 -26.44 -10.03
N ASN A 515 12.42 -27.44 -10.89
CA ASN A 515 12.41 -27.28 -12.34
C ASN A 515 11.05 -26.86 -12.93
N TRP A 516 9.94 -27.00 -12.18
CA TRP A 516 8.60 -26.56 -12.59
C TRP A 516 8.32 -25.07 -12.27
N LEU A 517 9.18 -24.39 -11.51
CA LEU A 517 8.92 -23.05 -10.95
C LEU A 517 9.94 -22.01 -11.43
N LEU A 518 9.46 -20.95 -12.10
CA LEU A 518 10.22 -19.72 -12.30
C LEU A 518 9.95 -18.74 -11.15
N CYS A 519 10.82 -18.70 -10.15
CA CYS A 519 10.75 -17.78 -9.00
C CYS A 519 12.09 -17.06 -8.76
N LYS A 520 12.05 -15.80 -8.26
CA LYS A 520 13.25 -15.09 -7.81
C LYS A 520 13.65 -15.55 -6.40
N LYS A 521 14.95 -15.67 -6.13
CA LYS A 521 15.52 -16.12 -4.84
C LYS A 521 14.95 -15.39 -3.60
N SER A 522 14.60 -14.11 -3.73
CA SER A 522 13.99 -13.31 -2.66
C SER A 522 12.52 -13.62 -2.36
N LEU A 523 11.86 -14.39 -3.23
CA LEU A 523 10.45 -14.82 -3.11
C LEU A 523 10.31 -16.33 -2.92
N VAL A 524 11.39 -17.08 -2.73
CA VAL A 524 11.29 -18.50 -2.35
C VAL A 524 10.60 -18.60 -0.98
N PRO A 525 9.52 -19.39 -0.86
CA PRO A 525 8.81 -19.59 0.40
C PRO A 525 9.55 -20.54 1.35
N ASP A 526 9.04 -20.72 2.56
CA ASP A 526 9.64 -21.66 3.53
C ASP A 526 9.29 -23.11 3.14
N VAL A 527 8.09 -23.31 2.56
CA VAL A 527 7.66 -24.55 1.92
C VAL A 527 7.11 -24.32 0.50
N LEU A 528 7.38 -25.23 -0.42
CA LEU A 528 6.89 -25.24 -1.82
C LEU A 528 5.97 -26.44 -2.07
N ALA A 529 5.12 -26.36 -3.09
CA ALA A 529 4.30 -27.49 -3.55
C ALA A 529 5.17 -28.69 -3.99
N LYS A 530 4.76 -29.92 -3.65
CA LYS A 530 5.37 -31.16 -4.19
C LYS A 530 4.98 -31.34 -5.65
N ASP A 531 3.68 -31.24 -5.93
CA ASP A 531 3.11 -31.13 -7.27
C ASP A 531 2.19 -29.89 -7.33
N PRO A 532 2.51 -28.86 -8.14
CA PRO A 532 1.64 -27.69 -8.29
C PRO A 532 0.29 -28.03 -8.95
N ALA A 533 0.15 -29.16 -9.66
CA ALA A 533 -1.14 -29.58 -10.22
C ALA A 533 -2.12 -30.11 -9.17
N SER A 534 -1.63 -30.55 -7.99
CA SER A 534 -2.45 -30.96 -6.85
C SER A 534 -2.82 -29.82 -5.90
N MET A 535 -2.32 -28.60 -6.13
CA MET A 535 -2.49 -27.47 -5.21
C MET A 535 -3.84 -26.75 -5.42
N PRO A 536 -4.42 -26.16 -4.35
CA PRO A 536 -5.70 -25.48 -4.44
C PRO A 536 -5.60 -24.16 -5.24
N VAL A 537 -6.70 -23.84 -5.92
CA VAL A 537 -6.95 -22.54 -6.56
C VAL A 537 -7.69 -21.64 -5.57
N TRP A 538 -7.25 -20.39 -5.42
CA TRP A 538 -7.95 -19.37 -4.64
C TRP A 538 -8.20 -18.11 -5.47
N GLU A 539 -9.36 -17.51 -5.27
CA GLU A 539 -9.72 -16.21 -5.82
C GLU A 539 -8.98 -15.12 -5.03
N ILE A 540 -8.10 -14.39 -5.71
CA ILE A 540 -7.32 -13.29 -5.13
C ILE A 540 -7.83 -11.97 -5.69
N THR A 541 -8.34 -11.12 -4.79
CA THR A 541 -8.81 -9.76 -5.10
C THR A 541 -7.75 -8.72 -4.75
N GLY A 542 -7.61 -7.69 -5.59
CA GLY A 542 -6.76 -6.52 -5.33
C GLY A 542 -7.46 -5.18 -5.52
N ALA A 543 -6.70 -4.11 -5.31
CA ALA A 543 -7.11 -2.76 -5.68
C ALA A 543 -6.87 -2.46 -7.17
N GLU A 544 -5.85 -3.09 -7.77
CA GLU A 544 -5.47 -2.99 -9.18
C GLU A 544 -4.44 -4.10 -9.53
N PHE A 545 -4.30 -4.41 -10.82
CA PHE A 545 -3.12 -5.11 -11.35
C PHE A 545 -1.99 -4.12 -11.66
N THR A 546 -0.76 -4.48 -11.28
CA THR A 546 0.45 -3.65 -11.36
C THR A 546 1.59 -4.38 -12.06
N LYS A 547 2.67 -3.66 -12.43
CA LYS A 547 3.94 -4.29 -12.82
C LYS A 547 4.94 -4.22 -11.66
N SER A 548 5.57 -5.35 -11.36
CA SER A 548 6.55 -5.55 -10.30
C SER A 548 7.66 -6.48 -10.80
N GLU A 549 8.90 -6.00 -10.77
CA GLU A 549 10.08 -6.81 -11.12
C GLU A 549 10.29 -8.02 -10.18
N ALA A 550 9.66 -8.03 -9.00
CA ALA A 550 9.80 -9.15 -8.08
C ALA A 550 9.15 -10.44 -8.64
N HIS A 551 8.06 -10.29 -9.39
CA HIS A 551 7.23 -11.38 -9.88
C HIS A 551 7.54 -11.76 -11.32
N THR A 552 7.25 -13.01 -11.68
CA THR A 552 7.77 -13.67 -12.88
C THR A 552 6.71 -13.87 -13.97
N ALA A 553 5.43 -13.69 -13.64
CA ALA A 553 4.29 -13.75 -14.57
C ALA A 553 4.22 -12.49 -15.46
N ALA A 554 5.12 -12.36 -16.44
CA ALA A 554 5.31 -11.14 -17.26
C ALA A 554 5.45 -9.84 -16.43
N GLY A 555 5.99 -9.98 -15.20
CA GLY A 555 6.07 -8.91 -14.21
C GLY A 555 4.72 -8.44 -13.64
N ILE A 556 3.59 -9.12 -13.90
CA ILE A 556 2.28 -8.76 -13.37
C ILE A 556 2.19 -9.12 -11.88
N SER A 557 1.59 -8.23 -11.09
CA SER A 557 1.32 -8.47 -9.67
C SER A 557 0.07 -7.74 -9.18
N ILE A 558 -0.57 -8.26 -8.13
CA ILE A 558 -1.81 -7.72 -7.56
C ILE A 558 -1.50 -6.79 -6.39
N ARG A 559 -2.00 -5.54 -6.39
CA ARG A 559 -1.80 -4.57 -5.32
C ARG A 559 -2.81 -4.75 -4.19
N PHE A 560 -2.33 -4.78 -2.95
CA PHE A 560 -3.11 -5.09 -1.74
C PHE A 560 -3.91 -6.40 -1.84
N PRO A 561 -3.26 -7.53 -2.17
CA PRO A 561 -3.93 -8.81 -2.42
C PRO A 561 -4.65 -9.33 -1.18
N ARG A 562 -5.82 -9.92 -1.40
CA ARG A 562 -6.64 -10.62 -0.39
C ARG A 562 -7.15 -11.91 -0.98
N ILE A 563 -7.18 -12.99 -0.21
CA ILE A 563 -7.97 -14.17 -0.54
C ILE A 563 -9.44 -13.79 -0.32
N THR A 564 -10.28 -13.90 -1.36
CA THR A 564 -11.73 -13.67 -1.24
C THR A 564 -12.55 -14.95 -1.33
N ARG A 565 -12.01 -15.99 -1.97
CA ARG A 565 -12.67 -17.30 -2.05
C ARG A 565 -11.67 -18.45 -2.16
N LEU A 566 -11.95 -19.55 -1.48
CA LEU A 566 -11.31 -20.84 -1.73
C LEU A 566 -12.08 -21.51 -2.88
N ARG A 567 -11.43 -21.77 -4.03
CA ARG A 567 -12.10 -22.30 -5.23
C ARG A 567 -12.00 -23.81 -5.26
N SER A 568 -12.75 -24.47 -4.38
CA SER A 568 -12.93 -25.93 -4.40
C SER A 568 -13.64 -26.44 -5.67
N ASP A 569 -14.26 -25.52 -6.42
CA ASP A 569 -14.86 -25.73 -7.75
C ASP A 569 -13.85 -25.68 -8.91
N LYS A 570 -12.55 -25.46 -8.66
CA LYS A 570 -11.52 -25.38 -9.69
C LYS A 570 -10.27 -26.21 -9.38
N THR A 571 -9.79 -26.93 -10.39
CA THR A 571 -8.44 -27.53 -10.39
C THR A 571 -7.38 -26.52 -10.82
N ALA A 572 -6.10 -26.82 -10.54
CA ALA A 572 -4.96 -25.99 -10.96
C ALA A 572 -4.89 -25.72 -12.48
N LYS A 573 -5.58 -26.53 -13.32
CA LYS A 573 -5.68 -26.32 -14.78
C LYS A 573 -6.73 -25.28 -15.19
N GLU A 574 -7.64 -24.93 -14.29
CA GLU A 574 -8.77 -23.99 -14.50
C GLU A 574 -8.56 -22.65 -13.78
N ALA A 575 -7.44 -22.50 -13.08
CA ALA A 575 -6.90 -21.22 -12.65
C ALA A 575 -6.56 -20.33 -13.87
N ASN A 576 -6.40 -19.02 -13.65
CA ASN A 576 -5.98 -18.13 -14.73
C ASN A 576 -4.52 -18.42 -15.13
N ASP A 577 -4.30 -18.60 -16.43
CA ASP A 577 -2.97 -18.72 -17.01
C ASP A 577 -2.34 -17.34 -17.26
N LEU A 578 -1.09 -17.32 -17.72
CA LEU A 578 -0.39 -16.06 -17.99
C LEU A 578 -1.09 -15.24 -19.10
N ALA A 579 -1.62 -15.85 -20.15
CA ALA A 579 -2.28 -15.12 -21.24
C ALA A 579 -3.58 -14.45 -20.76
N HIS A 580 -4.36 -15.13 -19.92
CA HIS A 580 -5.54 -14.55 -19.29
C HIS A 580 -5.19 -13.41 -18.32
N LEU A 581 -4.10 -13.52 -17.56
CA LEU A 581 -3.62 -12.43 -16.69
C LEU A 581 -3.11 -11.22 -17.48
N GLU A 582 -2.46 -11.44 -18.63
CA GLU A 582 -2.07 -10.36 -19.54
C GLU A 582 -3.30 -9.63 -20.09
N ASN A 583 -4.38 -10.35 -20.45
CA ASN A 583 -5.66 -9.76 -20.85
C ASN A 583 -6.35 -8.99 -19.71
N LEU A 584 -6.39 -9.53 -18.49
CA LEU A 584 -6.98 -8.85 -17.32
C LEU A 584 -6.25 -7.55 -16.97
N TYR A 585 -4.90 -7.55 -17.02
CA TYR A 585 -4.07 -6.37 -16.79
C TYR A 585 -4.36 -5.24 -17.79
N ASP A 586 -4.56 -5.59 -19.06
CA ASP A 586 -4.87 -4.63 -20.11
C ASP A 586 -6.31 -4.12 -20.03
N ALA A 587 -7.26 -5.01 -19.71
CA ALA A 587 -8.67 -4.66 -19.51
C ALA A 587 -8.85 -3.70 -18.32
N SER A 588 -8.21 -3.98 -17.17
CA SER A 588 -8.35 -3.19 -15.93
C SER A 588 -7.87 -1.74 -16.08
N LYS A 589 -7.03 -1.46 -17.07
CA LYS A 589 -6.51 -0.12 -17.41
C LYS A 589 -7.35 0.65 -18.44
N LYS A 590 -8.02 -0.07 -19.33
CA LYS A 590 -8.72 0.51 -20.50
C LYS A 590 -10.21 0.68 -20.22
N ASN A 591 -10.85 -0.33 -19.62
CA ASN A 591 -12.30 -0.46 -19.54
C ASN A 591 -12.77 -0.60 -18.09
N VAL A 592 -12.65 0.48 -17.31
CA VAL A 592 -13.27 0.53 -15.98
C VAL A 592 -14.80 0.62 -16.14
N ASN A 593 -15.48 -0.51 -15.96
CA ASN A 593 -16.95 -0.53 -15.91
C ASN A 593 -17.44 0.26 -14.69
N VAL A 594 -18.38 1.17 -14.92
CA VAL A 594 -19.04 1.98 -13.87
C VAL A 594 -20.57 1.87 -13.94
N ASP A 595 -21.10 0.95 -14.74
CA ASP A 595 -22.53 0.87 -15.05
C ASP A 595 -23.34 0.60 -13.78
N LEU A 596 -22.79 -0.20 -12.86
CA LEU A 596 -23.38 -0.45 -11.54
C LEU A 596 -23.53 0.82 -10.69
N LEU A 597 -22.65 1.82 -10.84
CA LEU A 597 -22.80 3.13 -10.18
C LEU A 597 -23.88 4.00 -10.84
N LEU A 598 -24.02 3.90 -12.17
CA LEU A 598 -24.88 4.77 -12.96
C LEU A 598 -26.29 4.20 -13.21
N ALA A 599 -26.53 2.91 -12.95
CA ALA A 599 -27.80 2.22 -13.19
C ALA A 599 -29.02 2.82 -12.45
N ASN A 600 -28.79 3.59 -11.38
CA ASN A 600 -29.83 4.28 -10.60
C ASN A 600 -29.80 5.82 -10.78
N CYS A 601 -29.07 6.33 -11.78
CA CYS A 601 -29.07 7.75 -12.13
C CYS A 601 -30.11 8.03 -13.24
N ASP A 602 -30.95 9.04 -13.04
CA ASP A 602 -32.00 9.42 -13.99
C ASP A 602 -31.41 9.83 -15.36
N GLU A 603 -32.05 9.46 -16.47
CA GLU A 603 -31.50 9.67 -17.82
C GLU A 603 -31.25 11.16 -18.15
N ASP A 604 -32.07 12.07 -17.62
CA ASP A 604 -31.87 13.52 -17.79
C ASP A 604 -30.53 14.02 -17.21
N ALA A 605 -29.99 13.35 -16.17
CA ALA A 605 -28.66 13.66 -15.63
C ALA A 605 -27.53 13.16 -16.54
N LEU A 606 -27.79 12.19 -17.43
CA LEU A 606 -26.80 11.61 -18.34
C LEU A 606 -26.62 12.43 -19.65
N ASN A 607 -27.49 13.42 -19.91
CA ASN A 607 -27.41 14.30 -21.08
C ASN A 607 -26.18 15.26 -21.09
N GLY A 608 -25.30 15.20 -20.09
CA GLY A 608 -24.02 15.90 -20.06
C GLY A 608 -22.84 15.20 -20.76
N LYS A 609 -23.06 14.08 -21.47
CA LYS A 609 -21.99 13.26 -22.09
C LYS A 609 -21.36 13.94 -23.33
N PRO A 610 -20.02 13.95 -23.47
CA PRO A 610 -19.38 14.18 -24.76
C PRO A 610 -19.64 12.96 -25.67
N ASN A 611 -20.20 13.18 -26.85
CA ASN A 611 -20.71 12.11 -27.71
C ASN A 611 -19.57 11.40 -28.49
N PRO A 612 -19.33 10.08 -28.30
CA PRO A 612 -18.39 9.33 -29.12
C PRO A 612 -19.03 8.90 -30.45
N GLU A 613 -18.25 9.05 -31.52
CA GLU A 613 -18.38 8.39 -32.84
C GLU A 613 -19.66 8.60 -33.68
N LYS A 614 -19.45 9.01 -34.94
CA LYS A 614 -20.38 8.79 -36.05
C LYS A 614 -19.59 8.47 -37.33
N THR A 615 -19.57 7.21 -37.71
CA THR A 615 -19.18 6.75 -39.05
C THR A 615 -20.41 6.07 -39.68
N PRO A 616 -20.88 6.49 -40.87
CA PRO A 616 -22.22 6.13 -41.32
C PRO A 616 -22.29 4.74 -41.95
N GLN A 617 -23.36 3.99 -41.64
CA GLN A 617 -23.82 2.86 -42.45
C GLN A 617 -25.19 3.16 -43.08
N LYS A 618 -25.48 2.48 -44.20
CA LYS A 618 -26.57 2.83 -45.13
C LYS A 618 -27.95 2.42 -44.62
N VAL A 619 -28.96 3.16 -45.06
CA VAL A 619 -30.39 2.86 -44.85
C VAL A 619 -30.92 1.97 -45.96
N THR A 620 -31.72 0.95 -45.61
CA THR A 620 -32.64 0.23 -46.51
C THR A 620 -33.93 -0.11 -45.74
N PRO A 621 -35.13 0.34 -46.19
CA PRO A 621 -36.37 0.19 -45.41
C PRO A 621 -37.34 -0.90 -45.92
N ALA A 622 -38.00 -1.60 -44.99
CA ALA A 622 -39.24 -2.38 -45.19
C ALA A 622 -40.01 -2.42 -43.84
N ILE A 623 -41.12 -1.70 -43.68
CA ILE A 623 -42.53 -2.09 -43.98
C ILE A 623 -43.18 -2.97 -42.88
N ASN A 624 -44.04 -2.31 -42.09
CA ASN A 624 -45.25 -2.77 -41.41
C ASN A 624 -45.49 -4.26 -41.06
N THR A 625 -45.91 -4.52 -39.82
CA THR A 625 -47.33 -4.84 -39.54
C THR A 625 -47.77 -4.72 -38.07
N ARG A 626 -49.09 -4.48 -37.91
CA ARG A 626 -50.05 -4.78 -36.81
C ARG A 626 -49.55 -5.78 -35.73
N SER A 627 -49.95 -5.76 -34.45
CA SER A 627 -50.85 -4.92 -33.60
C SER A 627 -50.72 -5.42 -32.12
N ASN A 628 -51.50 -5.08 -31.07
CA ASN A 628 -52.80 -4.40 -30.95
C ASN A 628 -53.06 -3.77 -29.55
N SER A 629 -54.24 -3.14 -29.43
CA SER A 629 -54.95 -2.55 -28.28
C SER A 629 -54.93 -3.23 -26.90
N ASN A 630 -54.98 -2.42 -25.82
CA ASN A 630 -56.24 -2.29 -25.07
C ASN A 630 -56.41 -0.94 -24.31
N LYS A 631 -57.66 -0.59 -23.94
CA LYS A 631 -58.07 0.71 -23.35
C LYS A 631 -58.42 0.60 -21.86
N LYS A 632 -58.23 1.69 -21.09
CA LYS A 632 -59.13 2.32 -20.07
C LYS A 632 -58.32 3.21 -19.10
N LEU A 633 -58.81 4.32 -18.54
CA LEU A 633 -59.92 5.23 -18.91
C LEU A 633 -59.66 6.60 -18.22
N LYS A 634 -60.21 7.71 -18.75
CA LYS A 634 -60.02 9.07 -18.19
C LYS A 634 -60.82 9.31 -16.89
N ARG A 635 -60.32 10.20 -16.04
CA ARG A 635 -61.11 11.28 -15.38
C ARG A 635 -60.26 12.55 -15.22
N SER A 636 -60.94 13.67 -14.93
CA SER A 636 -60.57 15.04 -15.31
C SER A 636 -61.68 16.03 -14.84
N PRO A 637 -61.65 17.36 -15.09
CA PRO A 637 -60.55 18.32 -15.36
C PRO A 637 -60.70 19.62 -14.48
N ILE A 638 -60.13 20.77 -14.93
CA ILE A 638 -60.50 22.18 -14.57
C ILE A 638 -60.00 22.61 -13.16
N GLU A 639 -59.52 23.83 -12.84
CA GLU A 639 -59.44 25.21 -13.43
C GLU A 639 -57.99 25.75 -13.17
N SER A 640 -57.41 26.88 -13.63
CA SER A 640 -57.72 27.96 -14.61
C SER A 640 -56.44 28.83 -14.90
N ASP A 641 -56.49 29.64 -15.98
CA ASP A 641 -56.10 31.06 -16.23
C ASP A 641 -55.00 31.76 -15.35
N ASP A 642 -54.20 32.79 -15.72
CA ASP A 642 -53.78 33.53 -16.96
C ASP A 642 -52.75 34.64 -16.51
N ASP A 643 -51.96 35.38 -17.31
CA ASP A 643 -51.31 35.21 -18.64
C ASP A 643 -50.17 36.28 -18.84
N ASP A 644 -49.31 36.10 -19.87
CA ASP A 644 -48.50 37.04 -20.69
C ASP A 644 -47.76 38.34 -20.18
N LYS A 645 -46.45 38.53 -20.48
CA LYS A 645 -45.75 39.21 -21.64
C LYS A 645 -45.93 40.77 -21.72
N ALA A 646 -45.06 41.64 -22.26
CA ALA A 646 -43.62 41.70 -22.63
C ALA A 646 -43.18 43.20 -22.83
N GLY A 647 -41.90 43.52 -23.14
CA GLY A 647 -41.34 44.91 -23.29
C GLY A 647 -41.41 45.53 -24.72
N PRO A 648 -40.54 46.49 -25.16
CA PRO A 648 -39.29 47.03 -24.55
C PRO A 648 -39.12 48.61 -24.51
N PRO A 649 -38.14 49.35 -25.14
CA PRO A 649 -37.30 50.36 -24.44
C PRO A 649 -37.31 51.81 -25.03
N PRO A 650 -36.57 52.82 -24.47
CA PRO A 650 -35.18 53.14 -24.93
C PRO A 650 -34.22 53.75 -23.84
N THR A 651 -33.07 54.35 -24.24
CA THR A 651 -31.99 54.92 -23.37
C THR A 651 -31.76 56.44 -23.61
N PRO A 652 -30.95 57.19 -22.78
CA PRO A 652 -29.60 57.58 -23.25
C PRO A 652 -28.48 58.00 -22.22
N SER A 653 -27.27 57.43 -22.37
CA SER A 653 -25.92 58.10 -22.38
C SER A 653 -25.17 58.72 -21.15
N LYS A 654 -23.82 58.55 -21.17
CA LYS A 654 -22.67 59.30 -20.55
C LYS A 654 -22.17 58.98 -19.10
N GLY A 655 -20.84 58.77 -18.92
CA GLY A 655 -20.18 58.81 -17.57
C GLY A 655 -18.88 57.99 -17.30
N LYS A 656 -17.74 58.29 -17.95
CA LYS A 656 -16.38 57.68 -17.84
C LYS A 656 -15.81 57.21 -16.46
N ILE A 657 -15.18 56.01 -16.44
CA ILE A 657 -13.87 55.61 -15.81
C ILE A 657 -13.74 55.59 -14.25
N PRO A 658 -13.07 54.61 -13.59
CA PRO A 658 -12.95 53.15 -13.80
C PRO A 658 -13.31 52.30 -12.54
N LYS A 659 -13.42 50.97 -12.63
CA LYS A 659 -13.38 50.07 -11.46
C LYS A 659 -12.57 48.80 -11.73
N LYS A 660 -11.92 48.28 -10.68
CA LYS A 660 -11.11 47.05 -10.69
C LYS A 660 -11.89 45.87 -11.28
N GLU A 661 -11.25 45.10 -12.15
CA GLU A 661 -11.75 43.78 -12.52
C GLU A 661 -11.70 42.83 -11.31
N THR A 662 -12.76 42.05 -11.13
CA THR A 662 -12.83 40.99 -10.13
C THR A 662 -12.11 39.73 -10.62
N SER A 663 -11.61 38.93 -9.67
CA SER A 663 -10.81 37.73 -9.94
C SER A 663 -11.48 36.71 -10.88
N PRO A 664 -10.71 36.00 -11.72
CA PRO A 664 -11.25 34.98 -12.61
C PRO A 664 -11.72 33.75 -11.83
N SER A 665 -12.97 33.35 -12.03
CA SER A 665 -13.53 32.15 -11.42
C SER A 665 -12.96 30.87 -12.04
N GLN A 666 -12.56 29.91 -11.19
CA GLN A 666 -11.93 28.67 -11.64
C GLN A 666 -12.93 27.75 -12.35
N LYS A 667 -12.62 27.37 -13.59
CA LYS A 667 -13.32 26.30 -14.31
C LYS A 667 -12.82 24.93 -13.86
N GLY A 668 -13.29 24.46 -12.71
CA GLY A 668 -12.88 23.17 -12.15
C GLY A 668 -13.18 21.96 -13.06
N LEU A 669 -12.55 20.82 -12.74
CA LEU A 669 -12.91 19.50 -13.25
C LEU A 669 -12.71 19.25 -14.76
N LYS A 670 -11.91 20.07 -15.47
CA LYS A 670 -11.61 19.89 -16.92
C LYS A 670 -10.15 19.56 -17.26
N ASP A 671 -9.17 20.01 -16.46
CA ASP A 671 -7.77 19.99 -16.90
C ASP A 671 -7.07 18.64 -16.75
N TYR A 672 -7.42 17.83 -15.74
CA TYR A 672 -6.81 16.51 -15.49
C TYR A 672 -7.48 15.34 -16.25
N PHE A 673 -8.63 15.57 -16.90
CA PHE A 673 -9.45 14.52 -17.52
C PHE A 673 -9.12 14.27 -19.00
N LYS A 674 -7.92 14.63 -19.45
CA LYS A 674 -7.41 14.32 -20.80
C LYS A 674 -6.59 13.03 -20.76
N PRO A 675 -6.94 12.00 -21.54
CA PRO A 675 -6.14 10.77 -21.61
C PRO A 675 -4.78 11.07 -22.24
N SER A 676 -3.70 10.72 -21.55
CA SER A 676 -2.33 10.91 -22.04
C SER A 676 -1.95 9.82 -23.07
N LYS A 677 -1.74 10.24 -24.31
CA LYS A 677 -1.00 9.43 -25.30
C LYS A 677 0.51 9.52 -25.03
N SER A 678 0.99 8.78 -24.04
CA SER A 678 2.42 8.63 -23.77
C SER A 678 3.05 7.58 -24.69
N GLU A 679 3.26 7.94 -25.96
CA GLU A 679 4.08 7.14 -26.88
C GLU A 679 5.55 7.18 -26.44
N ILE A 680 6.06 6.06 -25.94
CA ILE A 680 7.46 5.93 -25.50
C ILE A 680 8.34 5.85 -26.76
N LYS A 681 8.86 7.01 -27.19
CA LYS A 681 9.86 7.10 -28.26
C LYS A 681 11.20 6.51 -27.80
N THR A 682 11.36 5.21 -28.02
CA THR A 682 12.65 4.53 -27.89
C THR A 682 13.43 4.69 -29.20
N GLU A 683 14.21 5.75 -29.34
CA GLU A 683 15.10 5.94 -30.50
C GLU A 683 16.28 4.95 -30.44
N VAL A 684 16.06 3.76 -31.00
CA VAL A 684 17.14 2.82 -31.32
C VAL A 684 17.68 3.17 -32.70
N LYS A 685 18.94 3.64 -32.77
CA LYS A 685 19.66 3.69 -34.05
C LYS A 685 19.86 2.26 -34.56
N LEU A 686 19.15 1.91 -35.63
CA LEU A 686 19.43 0.73 -36.43
C LEU A 686 20.43 1.11 -37.52
N GLU A 687 21.53 0.38 -37.61
CA GLU A 687 22.44 0.46 -38.75
C GLU A 687 21.82 -0.30 -39.92
N GLU A 688 21.59 0.38 -41.04
CA GLU A 688 21.02 -0.25 -42.23
C GLU A 688 22.02 -1.22 -42.85
N LYS A 689 21.69 -2.52 -42.82
CA LYS A 689 22.24 -3.51 -43.75
C LYS A 689 21.17 -3.88 -44.75
N VAL A 690 21.54 -3.81 -46.03
CA VAL A 690 20.70 -4.22 -47.14
C VAL A 690 20.47 -5.73 -47.06
N THR A 691 19.20 -6.12 -46.99
CA THR A 691 18.72 -7.49 -47.20
C THR A 691 17.49 -7.41 -48.10
N GLU A 692 17.41 -8.30 -49.08
CA GLU A 692 16.35 -8.31 -50.08
C GLU A 692 14.98 -8.62 -49.46
N SER A 693 13.92 -8.04 -50.01
CA SER A 693 12.57 -8.12 -49.45
C SER A 693 11.93 -9.48 -49.72
N ILE A 694 12.24 -10.46 -48.88
CA ILE A 694 11.58 -11.77 -48.85
C ILE A 694 10.08 -11.58 -48.57
N SER A 695 9.22 -12.07 -49.46
CA SER A 695 7.77 -12.01 -49.30
C SER A 695 7.29 -12.95 -48.20
N VAL A 696 6.51 -12.44 -47.24
CA VAL A 696 5.93 -13.25 -46.17
C VAL A 696 4.75 -14.06 -46.70
N GLU A 697 4.88 -15.38 -46.67
CA GLU A 697 3.90 -16.36 -47.16
C GLU A 697 2.88 -16.73 -46.06
N SER A 698 3.28 -16.75 -44.79
CA SER A 698 2.34 -16.86 -43.66
C SER A 698 2.93 -16.29 -42.36
N GLN A 699 2.12 -16.22 -41.29
CA GLN A 699 2.58 -15.81 -39.95
C GLN A 699 2.83 -17.01 -39.01
N LEU A 700 3.08 -18.20 -39.57
CA LEU A 700 3.16 -19.44 -38.79
C LEU A 700 4.18 -19.37 -37.63
N PHE A 701 5.31 -18.68 -37.77
CA PHE A 701 6.33 -18.50 -36.71
C PHE A 701 6.40 -17.08 -36.13
N ALA A 702 5.37 -16.24 -36.37
CA ALA A 702 5.30 -14.89 -35.82
C ALA A 702 5.56 -14.86 -34.30
N GLY A 703 6.41 -13.90 -33.90
CA GLY A 703 6.84 -13.68 -32.52
C GLY A 703 7.93 -14.62 -32.00
N LEU A 704 8.50 -15.50 -32.84
CA LEU A 704 9.60 -16.39 -32.46
C LEU A 704 10.93 -15.94 -33.07
N VAL A 705 11.97 -15.86 -32.25
CA VAL A 705 13.34 -15.61 -32.69
C VAL A 705 14.11 -16.93 -32.76
N ALA A 706 14.70 -17.27 -33.90
CA ALA A 706 15.50 -18.47 -34.07
C ALA A 706 16.98 -18.16 -34.32
N GLN A 707 17.83 -19.08 -33.86
CA GLN A 707 19.21 -19.22 -34.32
C GLN A 707 19.35 -20.58 -35.04
N PHE A 708 20.22 -20.64 -36.03
CA PHE A 708 20.54 -21.87 -36.77
C PHE A 708 22.04 -22.11 -36.63
N ASP A 709 22.47 -23.38 -36.63
CA ASP A 709 23.90 -23.71 -36.73
C ASP A 709 24.51 -23.15 -38.03
N LEU A 710 25.83 -22.95 -38.06
CA LEU A 710 26.55 -22.20 -39.10
C LEU A 710 26.74 -22.95 -40.43
N ASP A 711 26.09 -24.10 -40.61
CA ASP A 711 26.20 -24.93 -41.80
C ASP A 711 25.49 -24.37 -43.04
N GLN A 712 26.03 -24.68 -44.22
CA GLN A 712 25.58 -24.09 -45.50
C GLN A 712 24.21 -24.61 -45.94
N ASP A 713 23.91 -25.89 -45.72
CA ASP A 713 22.60 -26.49 -46.07
C ASP A 713 21.44 -25.91 -45.25
N LEU A 714 21.72 -25.26 -44.11
CA LEU A 714 20.70 -24.63 -43.28
C LEU A 714 20.22 -23.27 -43.80
N VAL A 715 20.84 -22.70 -44.84
CA VAL A 715 20.45 -21.40 -45.41
C VAL A 715 19.00 -21.42 -45.93
N LYS A 716 18.60 -22.46 -46.67
CA LYS A 716 17.24 -22.58 -47.22
C LYS A 716 16.16 -22.55 -46.12
N PHE A 717 16.43 -23.21 -45.00
CA PHE A 717 15.53 -23.30 -43.85
C PHE A 717 15.45 -22.00 -43.03
N ARG A 718 16.52 -21.17 -43.04
CA ARG A 718 16.48 -19.82 -42.47
C ARG A 718 15.50 -18.94 -43.24
N ASP A 719 15.56 -18.98 -44.57
CA ASP A 719 14.69 -18.19 -45.44
C ASP A 719 13.22 -18.65 -45.35
N GLU A 720 12.98 -19.97 -45.24
CA GLU A 720 11.65 -20.55 -44.98
C GLU A 720 11.06 -20.07 -43.65
N PHE A 721 11.85 -20.09 -42.57
CA PHE A 721 11.42 -19.61 -41.25
C PHE A 721 11.03 -18.11 -41.28
N VAL A 722 11.76 -17.31 -42.07
CA VAL A 722 11.47 -15.88 -42.28
C VAL A 722 10.25 -15.66 -43.18
N ARG A 723 10.09 -16.41 -44.27
CA ARG A 723 8.86 -16.39 -45.11
C ARG A 723 7.61 -16.73 -44.32
N HIS A 724 7.75 -17.57 -43.30
CA HIS A 724 6.67 -17.90 -42.37
C HIS A 724 6.64 -17.01 -41.11
N GLY A 725 7.26 -15.82 -41.15
CA GLY A 725 7.10 -14.75 -40.18
C GLY A 725 7.96 -14.83 -38.91
N GLY A 726 8.93 -15.76 -38.86
CA GLY A 726 9.92 -15.84 -37.79
C GLY A 726 11.09 -14.85 -37.98
N SER A 727 11.79 -14.54 -36.89
CA SER A 727 12.95 -13.63 -36.91
C SER A 727 14.26 -14.38 -36.63
N LEU A 728 15.38 -13.95 -37.23
CA LEU A 728 16.69 -14.57 -37.01
C LEU A 728 17.54 -13.79 -36.00
N THR A 729 18.41 -14.48 -35.26
CA THR A 729 19.42 -13.84 -34.40
C THR A 729 20.75 -14.60 -34.36
N THR A 730 21.82 -13.86 -34.09
CA THR A 730 23.15 -14.38 -33.73
C THR A 730 23.43 -14.28 -32.22
N ASP A 731 22.54 -13.63 -31.46
CA ASP A 731 22.65 -13.50 -30.00
C ASP A 731 21.94 -14.66 -29.31
N THR A 732 22.73 -15.60 -28.79
CA THR A 732 22.27 -16.82 -28.11
C THR A 732 21.36 -16.56 -26.90
N LYS A 733 21.39 -15.34 -26.33
CA LYS A 733 20.50 -14.95 -25.22
C LYS A 733 19.14 -14.43 -25.69
N LYS A 734 19.00 -14.12 -26.98
CA LYS A 734 17.75 -13.66 -27.62
C LYS A 734 17.00 -14.77 -28.37
N ALA A 735 17.65 -15.86 -28.77
CA ALA A 735 16.97 -16.98 -29.43
C ALA A 735 15.88 -17.62 -28.53
N ASP A 736 14.67 -17.82 -29.07
CA ASP A 736 13.62 -18.69 -28.52
C ASP A 736 13.83 -20.14 -28.97
N LEU A 737 14.28 -20.33 -30.21
CA LEU A 737 14.56 -21.62 -30.85
C LEU A 737 16.03 -21.68 -31.32
N VAL A 738 16.63 -22.87 -31.26
CA VAL A 738 17.87 -23.19 -31.99
C VAL A 738 17.64 -24.41 -32.86
N PHE A 739 17.93 -24.30 -34.15
CA PHE A 739 17.79 -25.36 -35.13
C PHE A 739 19.12 -26.03 -35.46
N TYR A 740 19.11 -27.36 -35.41
CA TYR A 740 20.23 -28.24 -35.72
C TYR A 740 19.86 -29.22 -36.83
N ASP A 741 20.84 -29.59 -37.65
CA ASP A 741 20.69 -30.66 -38.63
C ASP A 741 20.46 -32.04 -37.94
N ALA A 742 19.93 -33.01 -38.70
CA ALA A 742 19.49 -34.31 -38.18
C ALA A 742 20.58 -35.37 -38.11
N ASP A 743 21.61 -35.28 -38.97
CA ASP A 743 22.56 -36.37 -39.13
C ASP A 743 23.89 -36.07 -38.39
N ARG A 744 23.92 -34.98 -37.60
CA ARG A 744 25.03 -34.54 -36.75
C ARG A 744 24.82 -34.93 -35.27
N ALA A 745 25.76 -35.67 -34.69
CA ALA A 745 25.75 -36.00 -33.26
C ALA A 745 26.17 -34.76 -32.41
N VAL A 746 25.19 -33.96 -31.98
CA VAL A 746 25.41 -32.71 -31.26
C VAL A 746 25.49 -32.92 -29.73
N ASP A 747 26.57 -32.46 -29.10
CA ASP A 747 26.68 -32.35 -27.64
C ASP A 747 25.82 -31.19 -27.12
N LEU A 748 24.58 -31.51 -26.78
CA LEU A 748 23.59 -30.55 -26.31
C LEU A 748 23.89 -30.01 -24.90
N GLU A 749 24.68 -30.71 -24.07
CA GLU A 749 25.01 -30.21 -22.72
C GLU A 749 25.97 -29.03 -22.79
N LYS A 750 27.05 -29.14 -23.58
CA LYS A 750 28.02 -28.05 -23.75
C LYS A 750 27.36 -26.79 -24.33
N LEU A 751 26.57 -26.96 -25.40
CA LEU A 751 25.91 -25.85 -26.09
C LEU A 751 24.91 -25.10 -25.20
N ARG A 752 24.20 -25.80 -24.31
CA ARG A 752 23.16 -25.21 -23.44
C ARG A 752 23.64 -24.14 -22.47
N SER A 753 24.92 -24.16 -22.10
CA SER A 753 25.53 -23.11 -21.29
C SER A 753 25.53 -21.73 -21.96
N LEU A 754 25.40 -21.68 -23.30
CA LEU A 754 25.47 -20.46 -24.10
C LEU A 754 24.10 -19.78 -24.31
N TYR A 755 22.99 -20.51 -24.18
CA TYR A 755 21.63 -20.04 -24.49
C TYR A 755 20.81 -19.73 -23.22
N ARG A 756 19.72 -18.97 -23.36
CA ARG A 756 18.78 -18.74 -22.24
C ARG A 756 18.04 -20.03 -21.87
N ARG A 757 17.72 -20.23 -20.57
CA ARG A 757 17.06 -21.46 -20.07
C ARG A 757 15.72 -21.82 -20.70
N SER A 758 15.02 -20.86 -21.31
CA SER A 758 13.75 -21.10 -22.03
C SER A 758 13.94 -21.42 -23.53
N CYS A 759 15.19 -21.40 -24.03
CA CYS A 759 15.50 -21.66 -25.44
C CYS A 759 15.29 -23.13 -25.80
N ARG A 760 14.57 -23.39 -26.89
CA ARG A 760 14.23 -24.74 -27.34
C ARG A 760 15.21 -25.20 -28.40
N HIS A 761 15.90 -26.31 -28.13
CA HIS A 761 16.77 -26.96 -29.10
C HIS A 761 15.94 -27.94 -29.93
N LEU A 762 15.90 -27.75 -31.25
CA LEU A 762 15.02 -28.47 -32.17
C LEU A 762 15.81 -28.97 -33.39
N ASN A 763 15.36 -30.07 -33.97
CA ASN A 763 15.85 -30.52 -35.25
C ASN A 763 15.13 -29.82 -36.41
N VAL A 764 15.82 -29.56 -37.51
CA VAL A 764 15.27 -28.92 -38.72
C VAL A 764 14.07 -29.67 -39.32
N ARG A 765 13.98 -31.01 -39.17
CA ARG A 765 12.79 -31.78 -39.59
C ARG A 765 11.50 -31.30 -38.88
N TRP A 766 11.58 -30.74 -37.66
CA TRP A 766 10.42 -30.12 -36.98
C TRP A 766 9.93 -28.85 -37.68
N LEU A 767 10.84 -28.07 -38.27
CA LEU A 767 10.51 -26.86 -39.04
C LEU A 767 9.80 -27.26 -40.34
N HIS A 768 10.39 -28.18 -41.11
CA HIS A 768 9.78 -28.74 -42.33
C HIS A 768 8.38 -29.28 -42.06
N SER A 769 8.22 -30.22 -41.11
CA SER A 769 6.91 -30.79 -40.78
C SER A 769 5.92 -29.78 -40.18
N SER A 770 6.36 -28.63 -39.67
CA SER A 770 5.46 -27.55 -39.25
C SER A 770 4.95 -26.74 -40.45
N ILE A 771 5.80 -26.48 -41.44
CA ILE A 771 5.46 -25.78 -42.69
C ILE A 771 4.55 -26.66 -43.55
N GLU A 772 4.94 -27.92 -43.75
CA GLU A 772 4.20 -28.93 -44.52
C GLU A 772 2.77 -29.14 -44.02
N ASN A 773 2.57 -29.16 -42.70
CA ASN A 773 1.24 -29.29 -42.07
C ASN A 773 0.56 -27.94 -41.79
N GLN A 774 1.15 -26.81 -42.21
CA GLN A 774 0.69 -25.43 -41.94
C GLN A 774 0.35 -25.15 -40.47
N SER A 775 1.03 -25.84 -39.54
CA SER A 775 0.71 -25.85 -38.11
C SER A 775 1.95 -26.20 -37.30
N ARG A 776 2.22 -25.43 -36.22
CA ARG A 776 3.38 -25.63 -35.35
C ARG A 776 3.31 -27.03 -34.72
N GLN A 777 4.18 -27.94 -35.14
CA GLN A 777 4.20 -29.30 -34.61
C GLN A 777 4.43 -29.28 -33.09
N PRO A 778 3.84 -30.21 -32.32
CA PRO A 778 4.12 -30.29 -30.89
C PRO A 778 5.63 -30.51 -30.68
N TYR A 779 6.27 -29.63 -29.89
CA TYR A 779 7.69 -29.78 -29.58
C TYR A 779 7.96 -31.17 -29.00
N PRO A 780 8.84 -31.99 -29.62
CA PRO A 780 9.04 -33.38 -29.21
C PRO A 780 9.58 -33.46 -27.78
N LEU A 781 9.31 -34.56 -27.06
CA LEU A 781 9.81 -34.74 -25.69
C LEU A 781 11.35 -34.65 -25.59
N TYR A 782 12.05 -34.96 -26.68
CA TYR A 782 13.51 -34.84 -26.81
C TYR A 782 14.01 -33.41 -27.10
N ALA A 783 13.14 -32.38 -27.07
CA ALA A 783 13.55 -30.97 -26.96
C ALA A 783 14.12 -30.70 -25.55
N VAL A 784 15.29 -31.30 -25.30
CA VAL A 784 15.77 -31.90 -24.05
C VAL A 784 15.23 -31.27 -22.75
N LEU A 785 14.11 -31.78 -22.24
CA LEU A 785 13.78 -31.68 -20.82
C LEU A 785 14.43 -32.86 -20.09
N LEU A 786 15.73 -32.73 -19.80
CA LEU A 786 16.40 -33.70 -18.93
C LEU A 786 15.92 -33.54 -17.49
N LYS A 787 15.65 -34.69 -16.88
CA LYS A 787 15.46 -34.84 -15.44
C LYS A 787 16.73 -34.39 -14.71
N CYS A 788 16.57 -33.86 -13.51
CA CYS A 788 17.62 -33.74 -12.50
C CYS A 788 17.23 -34.62 -11.31
#